data_AF-A0A945Y441-F1
#
_entry.id   AF-A0A945Y441-F1
#
_cell.length_a   1.000
_cell.length_b   1.000
_cell.length_c   1.000
_cell.angle_alpha   90.00
_cell.angle_beta   90.00
_cell.angle_gamma   90.00
#
_symmetry.space_group_name_H-M   'P 1'
#
loop_
_entity.id
_entity.type
_entity.pdbx_description
1 polymer ?
#
loop_
_entity_poly.entity_id
_entity_poly.type
_entity_poly.pdbx_seq_one_letter_code
_entity_poly.pdbx_strand_id
1 'polypeptide(L)'
;MKFIKTLLFLLLPFTLFSQESFPNDGVKSTFSPIYAFTDAHLIVSSGNEITNGILLVKDDKIIGVGKDITIPEGAIIINVNGDYIYPSFIDLYSNYGLPVPERGSYNFRPQYESNKEGAYHWNQSIHPEVNASEEFRYNEKQSQSYLNNGFGIVLTNNMDGIARGTAALVSLSNQKENKSILNDKSASCFSFKKGVSSQKYPSSLMGSIALLNQLFLDAYWHQKTVNTTNLSFNAFNNQYELPHVFQSDLVTDYNRIYKISDEYEIDFIVKGNGKEYQSIDELKNYNFPVILPLNFPKAYEVNNPEESDILTLSKLKHWESAPFNPRILSDNNIDFCFTMSGINKPIDFIKNLRITIEKGLSKNKALDALTIVPATLVEEENRLGTLERGKKANFIICSSDIFEDGVIYENWTNGMRNIINEKTEIDLRGFYTFSTENEKKQISISGTISKLKMEEITSDSTSIKYELETNENNIVFNTKDISVRGTALFSDGIFKGTYQNLDGENFEFTMTRDSLQSDETKLFSANYDTIIPSIYYPNKAYGNAYSIISVPTIFTNATVWTNENEGILLNTDVAIQDGKIIAIGSNLKKEELWPKTKIRVQFIDATGKHITCGIIDEHSHIAISRGVNEGSQAVTAEVKIGDVINPNDHNIYRQLSGGVTASQLLHGSANPIGGQSALIKLRWGSTAEQMKIEGADGFIKFALGENVKQSNWGMFNTRFPQTRMGVEQVFYDAFYRAKSYQKQWDEYNSLSASQKRKTIPPRADLELDALVEILNSERFITCHSYVQSEINMLMHVADSMGFTINTFTHILEGYKVANKLKKHGAGASTFSDWWAYKFEVNEAIPYNATILNNKGIVTAINSDDAEMGRRLNQEAAKAVKYGGTSEEDAWKMVTLNPAILLHLDDRMGSIKVGKDADIVIWNGNPLSVYSKVEQTYVDGKLLFDITKNLELMKRDLKEKMRIINKMVNGNTDEEKQKVVPTIDKHYHCETIENYE
;
A
#
# COMPACT_ATOMS: atom_id res chain seq x y z
N MET A 1 67.50 -7.26 -31.28
CA MET A 1 67.80 -8.58 -30.67
C MET A 1 66.79 -8.78 -29.56
N LYS A 2 65.71 -9.54 -29.78
CA LYS A 2 65.60 -11.00 -29.68
C LYS A 2 65.52 -11.53 -28.24
N PHE A 3 64.31 -11.99 -27.90
CA PHE A 3 63.95 -13.26 -27.26
C PHE A 3 64.29 -13.54 -25.76
N ILE A 4 63.20 -13.87 -25.05
CA ILE A 4 63.03 -14.88 -23.98
C ILE A 4 63.64 -14.58 -22.60
N LYS A 5 62.77 -14.40 -21.61
CA LYS A 5 62.55 -15.38 -20.51
C LYS A 5 61.21 -15.12 -19.80
N THR A 6 60.18 -15.73 -20.37
CA THR A 6 58.96 -16.17 -19.67
C THR A 6 59.27 -17.54 -19.05
N LEU A 7 59.10 -17.74 -17.73
CA LEU A 7 58.61 -18.99 -17.13
C LEU A 7 58.56 -18.92 -15.58
N LEU A 8 57.47 -19.46 -15.03
CA LEU A 8 57.21 -19.84 -13.63
C LEU A 8 56.99 -18.73 -12.60
N PHE A 9 55.78 -18.16 -12.59
CA PHE A 9 55.00 -18.16 -11.34
C PHE A 9 53.83 -19.11 -11.56
N LEU A 10 54.04 -20.34 -11.08
CA LEU A 10 53.07 -21.41 -11.07
C LEU A 10 51.86 -20.97 -10.24
N LEU A 11 50.70 -20.94 -10.89
CA LEU A 11 49.38 -21.02 -10.27
C LEU A 11 49.33 -22.30 -9.43
N LEU A 12 49.72 -22.20 -8.15
CA LEU A 12 49.32 -23.14 -7.13
C LEU A 12 47.92 -22.72 -6.68
N PRO A 13 46.88 -23.56 -6.86
CA PRO A 13 45.63 -23.33 -6.17
C PRO A 13 45.91 -23.59 -4.69
N PHE A 14 46.17 -22.54 -3.92
CA PHE A 14 46.07 -22.65 -2.48
C PHE A 14 44.62 -22.96 -2.15
N THR A 15 44.31 -24.23 -1.96
CA THR A 15 43.13 -24.65 -1.22
C THR A 15 43.32 -24.13 0.21
N LEU A 16 42.79 -22.93 0.48
CA LEU A 16 42.66 -22.41 1.83
C LEU A 16 41.73 -23.37 2.58
N PHE A 17 42.32 -24.28 3.34
CA PHE A 17 41.57 -25.07 4.31
C PHE A 17 41.17 -24.13 5.45
N SER A 18 39.89 -23.75 5.48
CA SER A 18 39.32 -23.05 6.64
C SER A 18 39.40 -23.97 7.86
N GLN A 19 40.09 -23.54 8.91
CA GLN A 19 40.06 -24.23 10.20
C GLN A 19 38.69 -23.97 10.85
N GLU A 20 38.09 -25.01 11.43
CA GLU A 20 36.86 -24.83 12.23
C GLU A 20 37.16 -23.94 13.44
N SER A 21 36.30 -22.95 13.68
CA SER A 21 36.44 -21.97 14.76
C SER A 21 35.94 -22.47 16.12
N PHE A 22 35.41 -23.69 16.19
CA PHE A 22 34.84 -24.28 17.40
C PHE A 22 35.60 -25.57 17.78
N PRO A 23 35.81 -25.82 19.08
CA PRO A 23 36.38 -27.07 19.54
C PRO A 23 35.44 -28.24 19.21
N ASN A 24 35.99 -29.31 18.63
CA ASN A 24 35.25 -30.55 18.40
C ASN A 24 35.23 -31.34 19.72
N ASP A 25 34.04 -31.55 20.27
CA ASP A 25 33.83 -32.37 21.45
C ASP A 25 33.56 -33.82 21.00
N GLY A 26 34.63 -34.60 20.81
CA GLY A 26 34.56 -36.00 20.36
C GLY A 26 35.34 -36.31 19.07
N VAL A 27 35.04 -37.46 18.44
CA VAL A 27 35.68 -37.90 17.19
C VAL A 27 35.11 -37.10 16.03
N LYS A 28 35.96 -36.34 15.33
CA LYS A 28 35.57 -35.58 14.14
C LYS A 28 35.06 -36.54 13.06
N SER A 29 33.77 -36.46 12.74
CA SER A 29 33.22 -37.13 11.56
C SER A 29 33.68 -36.40 10.31
N THR A 30 34.52 -37.02 9.50
CA THR A 30 34.97 -36.50 8.19
C THR A 30 34.12 -37.03 7.03
N PHE A 31 33.03 -37.73 7.33
CA PHE A 31 32.18 -38.32 6.31
C PHE A 31 31.26 -37.25 5.70
N SER A 32 31.60 -36.84 4.48
CA SER A 32 30.81 -35.96 3.63
C SER A 32 30.40 -36.76 2.39
N PRO A 33 29.21 -37.37 2.38
CA PRO A 33 28.74 -38.15 1.25
C PRO A 33 28.45 -37.23 0.06
N ILE A 34 28.74 -37.74 -1.14
CA ILE A 34 28.24 -37.16 -2.38
C ILE A 34 26.87 -37.81 -2.64
N TYR A 35 25.83 -37.02 -2.83
CA TYR A 35 24.52 -37.50 -3.26
C TYR A 35 24.40 -37.33 -4.78
N ALA A 36 23.93 -38.38 -5.45
CA ALA A 36 23.64 -38.37 -6.87
C ALA A 36 22.15 -38.65 -7.09
N PHE A 37 21.38 -37.62 -7.45
CA PHE A 37 19.98 -37.76 -7.82
C PHE A 37 19.90 -38.09 -9.30
N THR A 38 19.49 -39.30 -9.64
CA THR A 38 19.47 -39.82 -11.02
C THR A 38 18.06 -39.96 -11.55
N ASP A 39 17.92 -39.93 -12.88
CA ASP A 39 16.63 -40.03 -13.58
C ASP A 39 15.67 -38.89 -13.20
N ALA A 40 16.20 -37.69 -12.99
CA ALA A 40 15.40 -36.53 -12.59
C ALA A 40 14.94 -35.72 -13.81
N HIS A 41 13.76 -35.10 -13.71
CA HIS A 41 13.38 -33.96 -14.57
C HIS A 41 13.90 -32.67 -13.92
N LEU A 42 15.12 -32.26 -14.29
CA LEU A 42 15.78 -31.11 -13.68
C LEU A 42 15.29 -29.80 -14.31
N ILE A 43 14.72 -28.93 -13.49
CA ILE A 43 14.40 -27.55 -13.87
C ILE A 43 15.55 -26.70 -13.32
N VAL A 44 16.56 -26.43 -14.15
CA VAL A 44 17.80 -25.76 -13.70
C VAL A 44 17.56 -24.28 -13.43
N SER A 45 16.79 -23.66 -14.33
CA SER A 45 16.34 -22.27 -14.28
C SER A 45 15.12 -22.13 -15.19
N SER A 46 14.47 -20.97 -15.17
CA SER A 46 13.42 -20.61 -16.13
C SER A 46 13.88 -20.86 -17.57
N GLY A 47 13.11 -21.65 -18.33
CA GLY A 47 13.42 -22.04 -19.71
C GLY A 47 14.58 -23.02 -19.91
N ASN A 48 15.19 -23.56 -18.84
CA ASN A 48 16.29 -24.53 -18.94
C ASN A 48 15.94 -25.82 -18.18
N GLU A 49 15.54 -26.84 -18.95
CA GLU A 49 15.09 -28.13 -18.43
C GLU A 49 15.95 -29.27 -18.98
N ILE A 50 16.21 -30.27 -18.14
CA ILE A 50 16.99 -31.47 -18.48
C ILE A 50 16.19 -32.70 -18.06
N THR A 51 15.67 -33.43 -19.04
CA THR A 51 15.03 -34.74 -18.83
C THR A 51 16.07 -35.84 -18.61
N ASN A 52 15.78 -36.78 -17.72
CA ASN A 52 16.66 -37.88 -17.33
C ASN A 52 18.04 -37.38 -16.88
N GLY A 53 18.04 -36.28 -16.13
CA GLY A 53 19.23 -35.61 -15.64
C GLY A 53 19.80 -36.23 -14.37
N ILE A 54 21.04 -35.84 -14.07
CA ILE A 54 21.78 -36.17 -12.85
C ILE A 54 22.12 -34.87 -12.12
N LEU A 55 21.75 -34.77 -10.85
CA LEU A 55 22.19 -33.69 -9.95
C LEU A 55 23.15 -34.28 -8.92
N LEU A 56 24.36 -33.71 -8.82
CA LEU A 56 25.38 -34.10 -7.85
C LEU A 56 25.50 -33.03 -6.77
N VAL A 57 25.34 -33.45 -5.52
CA VAL A 57 25.43 -32.58 -4.34
C VAL A 57 26.51 -33.12 -3.40
N LYS A 58 27.35 -32.22 -2.89
CA LYS A 58 28.33 -32.54 -1.85
C LYS A 58 28.34 -31.43 -0.83
N ASP A 59 28.21 -31.79 0.44
CA ASP A 59 28.00 -30.85 1.54
C ASP A 59 26.84 -29.91 1.19
N ASP A 60 27.09 -28.61 1.20
CA ASP A 60 26.14 -27.55 0.92
C ASP A 60 26.16 -27.05 -0.54
N LYS A 61 26.85 -27.75 -1.45
CA LYS A 61 27.08 -27.28 -2.83
C LYS A 61 26.64 -28.25 -3.91
N ILE A 62 26.18 -27.69 -5.01
CA ILE A 62 25.97 -28.41 -6.26
C ILE A 62 27.33 -28.54 -6.95
N ILE A 63 27.76 -29.77 -7.21
CA ILE A 63 29.06 -30.06 -7.85
C ILE A 63 28.92 -30.53 -9.30
N GLY A 64 27.71 -30.87 -9.76
CA GLY A 64 27.41 -31.21 -11.14
C GLY A 64 25.90 -31.22 -11.42
N VAL A 65 25.50 -30.80 -12.63
CA VAL A 65 24.12 -30.78 -13.13
C VAL A 65 24.13 -31.07 -14.64
N GLY A 66 23.36 -32.06 -15.12
CA GLY A 66 23.42 -32.48 -16.52
C GLY A 66 23.03 -33.94 -16.77
N LYS A 67 22.91 -34.32 -18.05
CA LYS A 67 22.48 -35.67 -18.46
C LYS A 67 23.60 -36.72 -18.40
N ASP A 68 24.80 -36.33 -18.83
CA ASP A 68 25.94 -37.25 -19.01
C ASP A 68 27.06 -36.97 -18.00
N ILE A 69 26.71 -36.89 -16.71
CA ILE A 69 27.69 -36.65 -15.64
C ILE A 69 28.20 -37.99 -15.09
N THR A 70 29.52 -38.12 -14.97
CA THR A 70 30.14 -39.23 -14.26
C THR A 70 29.84 -39.13 -12.77
N ILE A 71 29.08 -40.09 -12.25
CA ILE A 71 28.82 -40.22 -10.81
C ILE A 71 30.12 -40.63 -10.11
N PRO A 72 30.63 -39.86 -9.13
CA PRO A 72 31.84 -40.20 -8.40
C PRO A 72 31.70 -41.53 -7.63
N GLU A 73 32.80 -42.29 -7.55
CA GLU A 73 32.83 -43.54 -6.78
C GLU A 73 32.53 -43.28 -5.29
N GLY A 74 31.64 -44.09 -4.72
CA GLY A 74 31.17 -43.94 -3.32
C GLY A 74 30.05 -42.92 -3.11
N ALA A 75 29.48 -42.34 -4.18
CA ALA A 75 28.28 -41.51 -4.08
C ALA A 75 27.05 -42.33 -3.66
N ILE A 76 26.18 -41.73 -2.85
CA ILE A 76 24.86 -42.27 -2.50
C ILE A 76 23.93 -41.95 -3.67
N ILE A 77 23.53 -42.97 -4.41
CA ILE A 77 22.63 -42.84 -5.56
C ILE A 77 21.19 -42.86 -5.05
N ILE A 78 20.44 -41.80 -5.38
CA ILE A 78 19.01 -41.67 -5.13
C ILE A 78 18.34 -41.59 -6.49
N ASN A 79 17.66 -42.66 -6.89
CA ASN A 79 16.87 -42.64 -8.12
C ASN A 79 15.52 -41.97 -7.82
N VAL A 80 15.25 -40.86 -8.51
CA VAL A 80 14.01 -40.10 -8.30
C VAL A 80 12.90 -40.48 -9.31
N ASN A 81 13.16 -41.43 -10.22
CA ASN A 81 12.18 -42.06 -11.13
C ASN A 81 11.32 -41.06 -11.93
N GLY A 82 11.93 -40.04 -12.51
CA GLY A 82 11.26 -39.01 -13.31
C GLY A 82 10.66 -37.85 -12.52
N ASP A 83 10.79 -37.84 -11.19
CA ASP A 83 10.36 -36.69 -10.36
C ASP A 83 11.04 -35.39 -10.81
N TYR A 84 10.35 -34.28 -10.56
CA TYR A 84 10.82 -32.95 -10.90
C TYR A 84 11.73 -32.40 -9.80
N ILE A 85 12.84 -31.78 -10.19
CA ILE A 85 13.72 -31.08 -9.26
C ILE A 85 13.82 -29.61 -9.65
N TYR A 86 13.43 -28.71 -8.75
CA TYR A 86 13.50 -27.25 -8.91
C TYR A 86 14.48 -26.64 -7.89
N PRO A 87 15.07 -25.45 -8.13
CA PRO A 87 15.68 -24.68 -7.05
C PRO A 87 14.63 -24.39 -5.97
N SER A 88 15.03 -24.43 -4.70
CA SER A 88 14.11 -24.04 -3.62
C SER A 88 13.81 -22.55 -3.71
N PHE A 89 12.60 -22.17 -3.30
CA PHE A 89 12.13 -20.80 -3.38
C PHE A 89 12.80 -19.90 -2.33
N ILE A 90 12.82 -18.60 -2.62
CA ILE A 90 13.42 -17.56 -1.78
C ILE A 90 12.34 -16.52 -1.44
N ASP A 91 12.08 -16.32 -0.15
CA ASP A 91 11.15 -15.28 0.33
C ASP A 91 11.92 -14.05 0.82
N LEU A 92 11.70 -12.87 0.23
CA LEU A 92 12.38 -11.65 0.63
C LEU A 92 11.69 -10.85 1.76
N TYR A 93 10.63 -11.39 2.37
CA TYR A 93 9.98 -10.68 3.46
C TYR A 93 9.39 -11.63 4.51
N SER A 94 10.12 -11.85 5.61
CA SER A 94 9.68 -12.68 6.73
C SER A 94 10.13 -12.12 8.07
N ASN A 95 9.55 -12.62 9.17
CA ASN A 95 10.06 -12.46 10.54
C ASN A 95 10.51 -13.82 11.11
N TYR A 96 10.93 -14.74 10.24
CA TYR A 96 11.31 -16.10 10.61
C TYR A 96 12.45 -16.10 11.63
N GLY A 97 12.27 -16.86 12.71
CA GLY A 97 13.30 -17.03 13.73
C GLY A 97 13.61 -15.78 14.56
N LEU A 98 12.79 -14.73 14.44
CA LEU A 98 12.91 -13.49 15.20
C LEU A 98 11.80 -13.39 16.26
N PRO A 99 12.07 -12.71 17.39
CA PRO A 99 11.02 -12.39 18.35
C PRO A 99 9.95 -11.50 17.70
N VAL A 100 8.69 -11.73 18.08
CA VAL A 100 7.60 -10.84 17.68
C VAL A 100 7.67 -9.60 18.56
N PRO A 101 7.70 -8.38 18.00
CA PRO A 101 7.67 -7.15 18.79
C PRO A 101 6.41 -7.11 19.66
N GLU A 102 6.59 -6.97 20.97
CA GLU A 102 5.48 -6.91 21.92
C GLU A 102 5.18 -5.47 22.33
N ARG A 103 3.91 -5.08 22.24
CA ARG A 103 3.47 -3.78 22.73
C ARG A 103 3.45 -3.78 24.24
N GLY A 104 4.10 -2.78 24.84
CA GLY A 104 4.05 -2.55 26.28
C GLY A 104 2.62 -2.37 26.80
N SER A 105 2.44 -2.54 28.11
CA SER A 105 1.15 -2.38 28.77
C SER A 105 0.55 -1.00 28.47
N TYR A 106 -0.76 -0.95 28.17
CA TYR A 106 -1.45 0.31 27.93
C TYR A 106 -1.26 1.26 29.11
N ASN A 107 -0.69 2.44 28.85
CA ASN A 107 -0.54 3.50 29.83
C ASN A 107 -1.47 4.65 29.45
N PHE A 108 -2.32 5.06 30.39
CA PHE A 108 -3.22 6.20 30.18
C PHE A 108 -2.45 7.53 30.10
N ARG A 109 -1.23 7.59 30.66
CA ARG A 109 -0.35 8.76 30.55
C ARG A 109 0.38 8.77 29.21
N PRO A 110 0.37 9.90 28.47
CA PRO A 110 1.10 10.01 27.21
C PRO A 110 2.62 9.96 27.45
N GLN A 111 3.34 9.29 26.54
CA GLN A 111 4.79 9.32 26.48
C GLN A 111 5.23 10.28 25.36
N TYR A 112 5.95 11.35 25.71
CA TYR A 112 6.51 12.28 24.73
C TYR A 112 7.99 11.98 24.44
N GLU A 113 8.78 11.77 25.49
CA GLU A 113 10.21 11.43 25.40
C GLU A 113 10.45 9.94 25.14
N SER A 114 11.61 9.61 24.59
CA SER A 114 12.01 8.22 24.40
C SER A 114 12.38 7.57 25.74
N ASN A 115 11.92 6.34 25.97
CA ASN A 115 12.35 5.51 27.08
C ASN A 115 13.58 4.64 26.72
N LYS A 116 14.14 4.80 25.51
CA LYS A 116 15.29 4.02 25.06
C LYS A 116 16.55 4.61 25.68
N GLU A 117 17.14 3.91 26.63
CA GLU A 117 18.37 4.33 27.30
C GLU A 117 19.58 4.24 26.36
N GLY A 118 20.44 5.25 26.38
CA GLY A 118 21.67 5.30 25.58
C GLY A 118 21.69 6.40 24.52
N ALA A 119 22.74 6.42 23.72
CA ALA A 119 22.97 7.44 22.68
C ALA A 119 22.27 7.08 21.36
N TYR A 120 20.97 6.78 21.42
CA TYR A 120 20.16 6.39 20.27
C TYR A 120 19.37 7.57 19.70
N HIS A 121 18.63 7.34 18.62
CA HIS A 121 17.68 8.31 18.09
C HIS A 121 16.65 8.72 19.16
N TRP A 122 16.26 10.01 19.13
CA TRP A 122 15.31 10.57 20.12
C TRP A 122 13.90 9.98 20.00
N ASN A 123 13.60 9.35 18.87
CA ASN A 123 12.33 8.67 18.60
C ASN A 123 12.53 7.15 18.51
N GLN A 124 11.80 6.40 19.33
CA GLN A 124 11.84 4.94 19.46
C GLN A 124 11.30 4.18 18.26
N SER A 125 10.56 4.84 17.37
CA SER A 125 10.15 4.24 16.10
C SER A 125 11.29 4.21 15.08
N ILE A 126 12.46 4.77 15.41
CA ILE A 126 13.67 4.77 14.59
C ILE A 126 14.73 3.95 15.32
N HIS A 127 15.04 2.76 14.81
CA HIS A 127 16.05 1.89 15.39
C HIS A 127 16.85 1.14 14.31
N PRO A 128 17.55 1.87 13.41
CA PRO A 128 18.41 1.29 12.38
C PRO A 128 19.56 0.41 12.93
N GLU A 129 19.89 0.56 14.21
CA GLU A 129 20.87 -0.27 14.92
C GLU A 129 20.45 -1.72 15.16
N VAL A 130 19.16 -2.07 14.96
CA VAL A 130 18.70 -3.45 15.10
C VAL A 130 19.31 -4.31 13.99
N ASN A 131 19.88 -5.45 14.39
CA ASN A 131 20.50 -6.42 13.49
C ASN A 131 19.80 -7.76 13.64
N ALA A 132 19.03 -8.17 12.63
CA ALA A 132 18.26 -9.42 12.66
C ALA A 132 19.15 -10.64 12.92
N SER A 133 20.41 -10.65 12.46
CA SER A 133 21.31 -11.78 12.66
C SER A 133 21.68 -12.05 14.13
N GLU A 134 21.66 -11.02 14.98
CA GLU A 134 22.02 -11.14 16.41
C GLU A 134 20.89 -11.80 17.22
N GLU A 135 19.65 -11.52 16.83
CA GLU A 135 18.43 -12.05 17.47
C GLU A 135 17.93 -13.36 16.87
N PHE A 136 18.40 -13.71 15.67
CA PHE A 136 17.94 -14.90 14.94
C PHE A 136 18.18 -16.20 15.72
N ARG A 137 17.12 -17.01 15.84
CA ARG A 137 17.17 -18.38 16.38
C ARG A 137 16.39 -19.31 15.48
N TYR A 138 16.91 -20.51 15.24
CA TYR A 138 16.18 -21.50 14.45
C TYR A 138 14.82 -21.83 15.09
N ASN A 139 13.75 -21.75 14.30
CA ASN A 139 12.41 -22.10 14.73
C ASN A 139 11.84 -23.22 13.85
N GLU A 140 11.74 -24.44 14.39
CA GLU A 140 11.31 -25.61 13.64
C GLU A 140 9.90 -25.48 13.06
N LYS A 141 8.93 -25.01 13.87
CA LYS A 141 7.53 -24.88 13.44
C LYS A 141 7.37 -23.87 12.31
N GLN A 142 8.01 -22.71 12.42
CA GLN A 142 7.98 -21.71 11.35
C GLN A 142 8.73 -22.22 10.12
N SER A 143 9.89 -22.87 10.29
CA SER A 143 10.66 -23.44 9.19
C SER A 143 9.82 -24.44 8.39
N GLN A 144 9.17 -25.39 9.07
CA GLN A 144 8.32 -26.39 8.42
C GLN A 144 7.20 -25.74 7.59
N SER A 145 6.63 -24.64 8.07
CA SER A 145 5.61 -23.90 7.33
C SER A 145 6.11 -23.37 5.97
N TYR A 146 7.36 -22.90 5.91
CA TYR A 146 8.00 -22.44 4.68
C TYR A 146 8.45 -23.61 3.80
N LEU A 147 9.10 -24.62 4.41
CA LEU A 147 9.59 -25.81 3.72
C LEU A 147 8.47 -26.56 2.99
N ASN A 148 7.30 -26.67 3.62
CA ASN A 148 6.09 -27.29 3.06
C ASN A 148 5.56 -26.57 1.79
N ASN A 149 5.95 -25.31 1.60
CA ASN A 149 5.56 -24.49 0.44
C ASN A 149 6.73 -24.27 -0.53
N GLY A 150 7.80 -25.05 -0.40
CA GLY A 150 8.93 -25.07 -1.33
C GLY A 150 10.02 -24.03 -1.09
N PHE A 151 9.87 -23.19 -0.05
CA PHE A 151 10.90 -22.22 0.33
C PHE A 151 12.07 -22.93 1.02
N GLY A 152 13.29 -22.52 0.68
CA GLY A 152 14.52 -22.99 1.33
C GLY A 152 15.31 -21.86 2.00
N ILE A 153 15.16 -20.64 1.51
CA ILE A 153 15.86 -19.44 1.97
C ILE A 153 14.83 -18.34 2.26
N VAL A 154 15.05 -17.57 3.32
CA VAL A 154 14.22 -16.41 3.66
C VAL A 154 15.07 -15.22 4.09
N LEU A 155 14.65 -14.01 3.73
CA LEU A 155 15.14 -12.75 4.29
C LEU A 155 14.29 -12.44 5.52
N THR A 156 14.92 -12.49 6.71
CA THR A 156 14.24 -12.24 7.97
C THR A 156 14.58 -10.85 8.51
N ASN A 157 13.56 -10.09 8.89
CA ASN A 157 13.69 -8.74 9.43
C ASN A 157 12.81 -8.54 10.66
N ASN A 158 13.26 -7.66 11.55
CA ASN A 158 12.45 -7.19 12.66
C ASN A 158 11.37 -6.23 12.10
N MET A 159 10.10 -6.58 12.25
CA MET A 159 8.96 -5.80 11.72
C MET A 159 8.46 -4.73 12.69
N ASP A 160 9.36 -4.11 13.45
CA ASP A 160 9.08 -3.00 14.36
C ASP A 160 9.60 -1.66 13.80
N GLY A 161 8.87 -0.57 14.03
CA GLY A 161 9.32 0.78 13.68
C GLY A 161 9.30 1.18 12.19
N ILE A 162 9.70 2.42 11.96
CA ILE A 162 9.77 3.13 10.66
C ILE A 162 11.08 2.82 9.95
N ALA A 163 12.21 2.94 10.67
CA ALA A 163 13.52 2.49 10.20
C ALA A 163 13.97 1.32 11.07
N ARG A 164 13.92 0.11 10.51
CA ARG A 164 13.89 -1.15 11.27
C ARG A 164 15.24 -1.82 11.45
N GLY A 165 16.27 -1.28 10.82
CA GLY A 165 17.63 -1.84 10.81
C GLY A 165 17.83 -2.88 9.72
N THR A 166 18.72 -3.82 9.97
CA THR A 166 19.23 -4.76 8.96
C THR A 166 18.54 -6.12 9.03
N ALA A 167 18.22 -6.67 7.85
CA ALA A 167 17.69 -8.00 7.65
C ALA A 167 18.81 -9.02 7.40
N ALA A 168 18.60 -10.26 7.84
CA ALA A 168 19.52 -11.37 7.63
C ALA A 168 18.94 -12.35 6.60
N LEU A 169 19.78 -12.81 5.67
CA LEU A 169 19.42 -13.87 4.75
C LEU A 169 19.78 -15.22 5.36
N VAL A 170 18.78 -16.07 5.57
CA VAL A 170 18.94 -17.32 6.32
C VAL A 170 18.39 -18.53 5.56
N SER A 171 19.06 -19.66 5.72
CA SER A 171 18.61 -20.98 5.32
C SER A 171 17.62 -21.54 6.34
N LEU A 172 16.59 -22.24 5.85
CA LEU A 172 15.61 -22.96 6.67
C LEU A 172 16.12 -24.31 7.19
N SER A 173 17.39 -24.64 6.95
CA SER A 173 18.04 -25.85 7.46
C SER A 173 18.08 -25.87 8.99
N ASN A 174 17.84 -27.04 9.59
CA ASN A 174 17.93 -27.27 11.05
C ASN A 174 19.38 -27.28 11.60
N GLN A 175 20.32 -26.67 10.89
CA GLN A 175 21.69 -26.49 11.35
C GLN A 175 21.76 -25.40 12.41
N LYS A 176 22.89 -25.37 13.14
CA LYS A 176 23.22 -24.25 14.03
C LYS A 176 23.23 -22.93 13.25
N GLU A 177 22.85 -21.85 13.93
CA GLU A 177 22.67 -20.51 13.37
C GLU A 177 23.90 -20.02 12.60
N ASN A 178 25.10 -20.35 13.08
CA ASN A 178 26.36 -19.99 12.41
C ASN A 178 26.58 -20.67 11.04
N LYS A 179 25.75 -21.66 10.67
CA LYS A 179 25.70 -22.28 9.34
C LYS A 179 24.44 -21.91 8.56
N SER A 180 23.35 -21.61 9.26
CA SER A 180 22.07 -21.23 8.64
C SER A 180 22.05 -19.76 8.18
N ILE A 181 22.78 -18.85 8.83
CA ILE A 181 22.93 -17.46 8.35
C ILE A 181 23.87 -17.43 7.13
N LEU A 182 23.35 -16.98 5.98
CA LEU A 182 24.09 -16.91 4.71
C LEU A 182 24.69 -15.52 4.46
N ASN A 183 23.98 -14.50 4.90
CA ASN A 183 24.39 -13.09 4.91
C ASN A 183 23.76 -12.45 6.15
N ASP A 184 24.59 -11.92 7.05
CA ASP A 184 24.15 -11.36 8.33
C ASP A 184 23.52 -9.96 8.17
N LYS A 185 23.83 -9.24 7.08
CA LYS A 185 23.29 -7.92 6.74
C LYS A 185 23.00 -7.83 5.23
N SER A 186 21.87 -8.38 4.84
CA SER A 186 21.51 -8.54 3.43
C SER A 186 20.67 -7.39 2.88
N ALA A 187 19.94 -6.65 3.74
CA ALA A 187 19.11 -5.52 3.33
C ALA A 187 18.81 -4.59 4.53
N SER A 188 18.46 -3.34 4.26
CA SER A 188 17.87 -2.41 5.23
C SER A 188 16.35 -2.36 5.10
N CYS A 189 15.62 -2.32 6.22
CA CYS A 189 14.17 -2.40 6.20
C CYS A 189 13.47 -1.11 6.71
N PHE A 190 12.42 -0.72 6.00
CA PHE A 190 11.64 0.50 6.26
C PHE A 190 10.14 0.24 6.23
N SER A 191 9.38 1.10 6.90
CA SER A 191 7.94 1.19 6.75
C SER A 191 7.44 2.57 7.18
N PHE A 192 6.18 2.89 6.87
CA PHE A 192 5.52 4.04 7.49
C PHE A 192 4.96 3.75 8.89
N LYS A 193 4.96 2.50 9.36
CA LYS A 193 4.38 2.13 10.65
C LYS A 193 5.34 2.44 11.78
N LYS A 194 4.83 3.06 12.84
CA LYS A 194 5.63 3.40 14.03
C LYS A 194 5.97 2.20 14.92
N GLY A 195 5.42 1.03 14.62
CA GLY A 195 5.66 -0.21 15.36
C GLY A 195 4.99 -0.25 16.73
N VAL A 196 5.68 -0.83 17.71
CA VAL A 196 5.17 -0.97 19.08
C VAL A 196 5.45 0.26 19.96
N SER A 197 6.13 1.28 19.41
CA SER A 197 6.46 2.53 20.11
C SER A 197 5.23 3.16 20.77
N SER A 198 5.34 3.41 22.07
CA SER A 198 4.33 4.12 22.86
C SER A 198 4.51 5.65 22.83
N GLN A 199 5.56 6.17 22.19
CA GLN A 199 5.71 7.60 21.98
C GLN A 199 4.54 8.17 21.19
N LYS A 200 4.16 9.40 21.55
CA LYS A 200 3.05 10.11 20.91
C LYS A 200 3.38 10.50 19.48
N TYR A 201 4.58 11.01 19.21
CA TYR A 201 5.03 11.33 17.86
C TYR A 201 5.74 10.12 17.23
N PRO A 202 5.43 9.75 15.99
CA PRO A 202 4.33 10.28 15.17
C PRO A 202 2.99 9.65 15.57
N SER A 203 1.90 10.39 15.38
CA SER A 203 0.53 9.86 15.48
C SER A 203 -0.17 9.76 14.12
N SER A 204 0.40 10.31 13.05
CA SER A 204 -0.18 10.36 11.71
C SER A 204 0.78 9.82 10.63
N LEU A 205 0.23 9.47 9.46
CA LEU A 205 1.05 9.02 8.33
C LEU A 205 2.01 10.13 7.87
N MET A 206 1.52 11.37 7.76
CA MET A 206 2.37 12.51 7.40
C MET A 206 3.49 12.77 8.42
N GLY A 207 3.23 12.56 9.72
CA GLY A 207 4.28 12.63 10.75
C GLY A 207 5.31 11.52 10.62
N SER A 208 4.92 10.33 10.19
CA SER A 208 5.87 9.22 9.97
C SER A 208 6.74 9.44 8.72
N ILE A 209 6.17 10.03 7.67
CA ILE A 209 6.91 10.47 6.49
C ILE A 209 7.90 11.59 6.87
N ALA A 210 7.44 12.60 7.60
CA ALA A 210 8.30 13.71 8.01
C ALA A 210 9.44 13.27 8.94
N LEU A 211 9.17 12.36 9.88
CA LEU A 211 10.19 11.76 10.74
C LEU A 211 11.25 11.00 9.93
N LEU A 212 10.83 10.26 8.90
CA LEU A 212 11.73 9.52 8.02
C LEU A 212 12.58 10.48 7.16
N ASN A 213 11.99 11.52 6.60
CA ASN A 213 12.71 12.56 5.86
C ASN A 213 13.75 13.27 6.75
N GLN A 214 13.36 13.66 7.96
CA GLN A 214 14.27 14.27 8.91
C GLN A 214 15.40 13.31 9.32
N LEU A 215 15.13 12.00 9.45
CA LEU A 215 16.17 10.99 9.69
C LEU A 215 17.21 10.97 8.57
N PHE A 216 16.81 10.99 7.29
CA PHE A 216 17.76 11.02 6.17
C PHE A 216 18.66 12.27 6.22
N LEU A 217 18.07 13.45 6.42
CA LEU A 217 18.81 14.70 6.55
C LEU A 217 19.77 14.69 7.74
N ASP A 218 19.31 14.18 8.89
CA ASP A 218 20.10 14.10 10.11
C ASP A 218 21.25 13.12 10.00
N ALA A 219 21.01 11.94 9.43
CA ALA A 219 22.03 10.92 9.23
C ALA A 219 23.14 11.44 8.30
N TYR A 220 22.77 12.09 7.20
CA TYR A 220 23.71 12.73 6.27
C TYR A 220 24.52 13.86 6.94
N TRP A 221 23.85 14.71 7.72
CA TRP A 221 24.54 15.76 8.48
C TRP A 221 25.51 15.16 9.50
N HIS A 222 25.09 14.11 10.21
CA HIS A 222 25.87 13.44 11.25
C HIS A 222 27.21 12.90 10.73
N GLN A 223 27.26 12.37 9.49
CA GLN A 223 28.50 11.90 8.84
C GLN A 223 29.61 12.96 8.80
N LYS A 224 29.24 14.24 8.81
CA LYS A 224 30.16 15.38 8.70
C LYS A 224 30.56 15.96 10.06
N THR A 225 29.98 15.47 11.16
CA THR A 225 30.17 16.03 12.50
C THR A 225 30.95 15.08 13.41
N VAL A 226 31.65 15.65 14.40
CA VAL A 226 32.43 14.88 15.40
C VAL A 226 31.97 15.18 16.84
N ASN A 227 30.95 16.03 17.01
CA ASN A 227 30.67 16.68 18.30
C ASN A 227 29.75 15.88 19.23
N THR A 228 28.97 14.93 18.71
CA THR A 228 28.09 14.07 19.50
C THR A 228 28.09 12.65 18.94
N THR A 229 28.02 11.64 19.81
CA THR A 229 27.88 10.23 19.39
C THR A 229 26.40 9.90 19.29
N ASN A 230 25.96 9.34 18.16
CA ASN A 230 24.63 8.76 18.01
C ASN A 230 24.72 7.39 17.32
N LEU A 231 24.37 6.33 18.05
CA LEU A 231 24.49 4.95 17.57
C LEU A 231 23.49 4.65 16.44
N SER A 232 22.31 5.26 16.46
CA SER A 232 21.31 5.07 15.40
C SER A 232 21.75 5.71 14.08
N PHE A 233 22.26 6.94 14.10
CA PHE A 233 22.78 7.56 12.88
C PHE A 233 24.00 6.81 12.32
N ASN A 234 24.90 6.34 13.20
CA ASN A 234 26.03 5.52 12.77
C ASN A 234 25.57 4.20 12.12
N ALA A 235 24.61 3.51 12.72
CA ALA A 235 24.05 2.29 12.15
C ALA A 235 23.37 2.56 10.80
N PHE A 236 22.60 3.65 10.70
CA PHE A 236 21.93 4.07 9.48
C PHE A 236 22.91 4.35 8.33
N ASN A 237 24.01 5.05 8.62
CA ASN A 237 25.01 5.38 7.61
C ASN A 237 25.80 4.15 7.16
N ASN A 238 25.99 3.15 8.04
CA ASN A 238 26.70 1.91 7.70
C ASN A 238 25.89 0.95 6.82
N GLN A 239 24.60 1.21 6.63
CA GLN A 239 23.69 0.35 5.87
C GLN A 239 23.23 0.98 4.54
N TYR A 240 23.74 2.16 4.20
CA TYR A 240 23.29 2.93 3.02
C TYR A 240 23.54 2.23 1.67
N GLU A 241 24.56 1.36 1.60
CA GLU A 241 24.88 0.60 0.38
C GLU A 241 24.15 -0.75 0.31
N LEU A 242 23.32 -1.10 1.31
CA LEU A 242 22.56 -2.34 1.29
C LEU A 242 21.31 -2.17 0.40
N PRO A 243 20.78 -3.26 -0.18
CA PRO A 243 19.43 -3.25 -0.74
C PRO A 243 18.40 -2.73 0.28
N HIS A 244 17.48 -1.86 -0.14
CA HIS A 244 16.50 -1.25 0.77
C HIS A 244 15.09 -1.83 0.55
N VAL A 245 14.54 -2.50 1.55
CA VAL A 245 13.19 -3.06 1.51
C VAL A 245 12.20 -2.13 2.21
N PHE A 246 11.17 -1.67 1.51
CA PHE A 246 10.14 -0.77 2.05
C PHE A 246 8.76 -1.43 2.07
N GLN A 247 8.12 -1.52 3.24
CA GLN A 247 6.75 -2.01 3.34
C GLN A 247 5.71 -0.97 2.91
N SER A 248 4.90 -1.33 1.91
CA SER A 248 3.67 -0.62 1.51
C SER A 248 2.42 -1.31 2.07
N ASP A 249 1.46 -0.52 2.56
CA ASP A 249 0.15 -0.99 3.02
C ASP A 249 -1.02 -0.40 2.21
N LEU A 250 -0.82 0.75 1.55
CA LEU A 250 -1.81 1.43 0.72
C LEU A 250 -1.34 1.52 -0.73
N VAL A 251 -2.30 1.55 -1.67
CA VAL A 251 -2.02 1.82 -3.09
C VAL A 251 -1.29 3.17 -3.27
N THR A 252 -1.65 4.17 -2.46
CA THR A 252 -1.00 5.50 -2.49
C THR A 252 0.42 5.52 -1.89
N ASP A 253 0.86 4.46 -1.21
CA ASP A 253 2.22 4.40 -0.63
C ASP A 253 3.30 4.32 -1.72
N TYR A 254 3.00 3.77 -2.91
CA TYR A 254 3.98 3.69 -4.00
C TYR A 254 4.50 5.07 -4.42
N ASN A 255 3.61 6.05 -4.56
CA ASN A 255 4.02 7.43 -4.87
C ASN A 255 4.78 8.08 -3.71
N ARG A 256 4.38 7.82 -2.45
CA ARG A 256 5.08 8.33 -1.26
C ARG A 256 6.52 7.81 -1.19
N ILE A 257 6.70 6.51 -1.40
CA ILE A 257 8.01 5.85 -1.44
C ILE A 257 8.84 6.40 -2.61
N TYR A 258 8.24 6.59 -3.78
CA TYR A 258 8.90 7.21 -4.94
C TYR A 258 9.43 8.62 -4.64
N LYS A 259 8.66 9.46 -3.96
CA LYS A 259 9.15 10.80 -3.59
C LYS A 259 10.36 10.74 -2.67
N ILE A 260 10.37 9.83 -1.70
CA ILE A 260 11.53 9.62 -0.81
C ILE A 260 12.72 9.06 -1.60
N SER A 261 12.46 8.12 -2.50
CA SER A 261 13.46 7.53 -3.41
C SER A 261 14.14 8.61 -4.26
N ASP A 262 13.35 9.49 -4.89
CA ASP A 262 13.80 10.58 -5.75
C ASP A 262 14.52 11.68 -4.95
N GLU A 263 14.01 12.04 -3.78
CA GLU A 263 14.58 13.11 -2.94
C GLU A 263 15.94 12.73 -2.33
N TYR A 264 16.13 11.47 -1.95
CA TYR A 264 17.34 11.00 -1.26
C TYR A 264 18.23 10.08 -2.11
N GLU A 265 17.88 9.89 -3.39
CA GLU A 265 18.59 9.03 -4.34
C GLU A 265 18.76 7.58 -3.84
N ILE A 266 17.68 6.97 -3.36
CA ILE A 266 17.67 5.60 -2.81
C ILE A 266 16.74 4.70 -3.60
N ASP A 267 17.27 3.59 -4.10
CA ASP A 267 16.48 2.55 -4.75
C ASP A 267 15.81 1.64 -3.72
N PHE A 268 14.48 1.53 -3.80
CA PHE A 268 13.69 0.67 -2.93
C PHE A 268 13.15 -0.57 -3.65
N ILE A 269 13.21 -1.70 -2.96
CA ILE A 269 12.43 -2.91 -3.21
C ILE A 269 11.16 -2.80 -2.36
N VAL A 270 9.99 -2.72 -3.00
CA VAL A 270 8.75 -2.43 -2.27
C VAL A 270 8.01 -3.72 -1.95
N LYS A 271 7.81 -4.03 -0.67
CA LYS A 271 6.86 -5.06 -0.26
C LYS A 271 5.45 -4.58 -0.51
N GLY A 272 4.76 -5.26 -1.43
CA GLY A 272 3.46 -4.86 -1.94
C GLY A 272 2.30 -5.18 -0.99
N ASN A 273 1.12 -4.71 -1.40
CA ASN A 273 -0.14 -4.83 -0.66
C ASN A 273 -1.20 -5.67 -1.40
N GLY A 274 -0.88 -6.21 -2.58
CA GLY A 274 -1.75 -7.10 -3.37
C GLY A 274 -2.79 -6.35 -4.22
N LYS A 275 -2.61 -5.04 -4.40
CA LYS A 275 -3.51 -4.15 -5.17
C LYS A 275 -2.78 -3.36 -6.25
N GLU A 276 -1.59 -3.80 -6.65
CA GLU A 276 -0.69 -3.13 -7.58
C GLU A 276 -1.33 -2.88 -8.95
N TYR A 277 -2.24 -3.75 -9.38
CA TYR A 277 -3.07 -3.57 -10.58
C TYR A 277 -3.88 -2.25 -10.63
N GLN A 278 -3.98 -1.51 -9.53
CA GLN A 278 -4.62 -0.18 -9.48
C GLN A 278 -3.67 0.99 -9.77
N SER A 279 -2.35 0.75 -9.81
CA SER A 279 -1.28 1.75 -9.93
C SER A 279 -0.24 1.35 -10.98
N ILE A 280 -0.63 0.63 -12.03
CA ILE A 280 0.30 0.11 -13.05
C ILE A 280 1.08 1.23 -13.76
N ASP A 281 0.41 2.32 -14.13
CA ASP A 281 1.07 3.44 -14.81
C ASP A 281 2.12 4.10 -13.91
N GLU A 282 1.85 4.19 -12.61
CA GLU A 282 2.77 4.73 -11.61
C GLU A 282 3.97 3.78 -11.41
N LEU A 283 3.72 2.48 -11.20
CA LEU A 283 4.76 1.48 -10.98
C LEU A 283 5.72 1.34 -12.17
N LYS A 284 5.22 1.45 -13.40
CA LYS A 284 6.06 1.49 -14.61
C LYS A 284 7.02 2.68 -14.62
N ASN A 285 6.57 3.83 -14.12
CA ASN A 285 7.40 5.02 -14.10
C ASN A 285 8.44 4.97 -12.97
N TYR A 286 8.08 4.38 -11.83
CA TYR A 286 8.95 4.30 -10.66
C TYR A 286 10.01 3.20 -10.76
N ASN A 287 9.78 2.17 -11.58
CA ASN A 287 10.68 1.02 -11.77
C ASN A 287 11.02 0.26 -10.47
N PHE A 288 10.12 0.26 -9.49
CA PHE A 288 10.31 -0.49 -8.26
C PHE A 288 10.12 -2.00 -8.48
N PRO A 289 11.07 -2.85 -8.03
CA PRO A 289 10.81 -4.26 -7.84
C PRO A 289 9.79 -4.46 -6.71
N VAL A 290 8.82 -5.36 -6.90
CA VAL A 290 7.74 -5.59 -5.94
C VAL A 290 7.85 -6.97 -5.28
N ILE A 291 7.90 -7.03 -3.95
CA ILE A 291 7.73 -8.28 -3.19
C ILE A 291 6.22 -8.51 -2.99
N LEU A 292 5.65 -9.41 -3.79
CA LEU A 292 4.21 -9.54 -3.98
C LEU A 292 3.59 -10.62 -3.08
N PRO A 293 2.66 -10.26 -2.18
CA PRO A 293 1.92 -11.25 -1.40
C PRO A 293 0.85 -11.94 -2.26
N LEU A 294 0.82 -13.27 -2.25
CA LEU A 294 -0.22 -14.06 -2.90
C LEU A 294 -1.44 -14.27 -1.97
N ASN A 295 -2.01 -13.17 -1.48
CA ASN A 295 -3.20 -13.20 -0.63
C ASN A 295 -4.44 -12.73 -1.41
N PHE A 296 -5.20 -13.67 -1.97
CA PHE A 296 -6.43 -13.34 -2.68
C PHE A 296 -7.63 -13.32 -1.73
N PRO A 297 -8.54 -12.34 -1.87
CA PRO A 297 -9.74 -12.28 -1.07
C PRO A 297 -10.64 -13.49 -1.36
N LYS A 298 -11.25 -14.03 -0.31
CA LYS A 298 -12.26 -15.10 -0.42
C LYS A 298 -13.53 -14.60 -1.10
N ALA A 299 -14.28 -15.50 -1.73
CA ALA A 299 -15.63 -15.21 -2.17
C ALA A 299 -16.53 -14.79 -0.98
N TYR A 300 -17.50 -13.91 -1.22
CA TYR A 300 -18.44 -13.47 -0.18
C TYR A 300 -19.65 -14.40 -0.08
N GLU A 301 -20.15 -14.59 1.14
CA GLU A 301 -21.47 -15.13 1.41
C GLU A 301 -22.51 -14.08 1.04
N VAL A 302 -23.30 -14.36 0.00
CA VAL A 302 -24.34 -13.46 -0.53
C VAL A 302 -25.66 -14.23 -0.58
N ASN A 303 -26.07 -14.74 0.58
CA ASN A 303 -27.22 -15.63 0.71
C ASN A 303 -28.53 -14.85 0.84
N ASN A 304 -28.47 -13.57 1.21
CA ASN A 304 -29.62 -12.68 1.26
C ASN A 304 -29.37 -11.36 0.48
N PRO A 305 -30.44 -10.65 0.07
CA PRO A 305 -30.30 -9.38 -0.67
C PRO A 305 -29.63 -8.25 0.11
N GLU A 306 -29.78 -8.20 1.44
CA GLU A 306 -29.20 -7.13 2.28
C GLU A 306 -27.66 -7.20 2.28
N GLU A 307 -27.09 -8.41 2.32
CA GLU A 307 -25.66 -8.66 2.17
C GLU A 307 -25.15 -8.13 0.82
N SER A 308 -25.92 -8.36 -0.26
CA SER A 308 -25.61 -7.80 -1.57
C SER A 308 -25.60 -6.27 -1.51
N ASP A 309 -26.58 -5.62 -0.89
CA ASP A 309 -26.67 -4.16 -0.82
C ASP A 309 -25.49 -3.53 -0.09
N ILE A 310 -25.07 -4.13 1.03
CA ILE A 310 -23.92 -3.70 1.83
C ILE A 310 -22.59 -3.88 1.08
N LEU A 311 -22.51 -4.90 0.21
CA LEU A 311 -21.29 -5.23 -0.51
C LEU A 311 -20.96 -4.17 -1.57
N THR A 312 -19.90 -3.40 -1.32
CA THR A 312 -19.45 -2.33 -2.23
C THR A 312 -18.85 -2.89 -3.52
N LEU A 313 -19.02 -2.16 -4.63
CA LEU A 313 -18.42 -2.53 -5.92
C LEU A 313 -16.88 -2.64 -5.85
N SER A 314 -16.22 -1.84 -5.01
CA SER A 314 -14.76 -1.90 -4.84
C SER A 314 -14.28 -3.26 -4.31
N LYS A 315 -14.98 -3.82 -3.30
CA LYS A 315 -14.69 -5.17 -2.76
C LYS A 315 -14.87 -6.26 -3.81
N LEU A 316 -15.95 -6.18 -4.59
CA LEU A 316 -16.24 -7.13 -5.67
C LEU A 316 -15.19 -7.08 -6.78
N LYS A 317 -14.81 -5.88 -7.22
CA LYS A 317 -13.75 -5.72 -8.23
C LYS A 317 -12.39 -6.18 -7.71
N HIS A 318 -12.07 -5.96 -6.44
CA HIS A 318 -10.85 -6.49 -5.83
C HIS A 318 -10.85 -8.02 -5.80
N TRP A 319 -11.98 -8.64 -5.46
CA TRP A 319 -12.13 -10.09 -5.54
C TRP A 319 -11.85 -10.65 -6.92
N GLU A 320 -12.40 -10.02 -7.96
CA GLU A 320 -12.20 -10.49 -9.33
C GLU A 320 -10.79 -10.23 -9.87
N SER A 321 -10.17 -9.10 -9.49
CA SER A 321 -8.91 -8.62 -10.11
C SER A 321 -7.65 -9.12 -9.40
N ALA A 322 -7.69 -9.35 -8.08
CA ALA A 322 -6.49 -9.70 -7.31
C ALA A 322 -5.74 -10.95 -7.83
N PRO A 323 -6.42 -12.03 -8.25
CA PRO A 323 -5.74 -13.19 -8.86
C PRO A 323 -4.95 -12.89 -10.15
N PHE A 324 -5.36 -11.85 -10.90
CA PHE A 324 -4.68 -11.43 -12.13
C PHE A 324 -3.48 -10.54 -11.87
N ASN A 325 -3.29 -10.05 -10.63
CA ASN A 325 -2.28 -9.04 -10.31
C ASN A 325 -0.85 -9.43 -10.76
N PRO A 326 -0.35 -10.66 -10.51
CA PRO A 326 0.99 -11.06 -10.99
C PRO A 326 1.11 -11.05 -12.52
N ARG A 327 0.07 -11.48 -13.23
CA ARG A 327 0.03 -11.41 -14.70
C ARG A 327 0.04 -9.97 -15.18
N ILE A 328 -0.78 -9.11 -14.58
CA ILE A 328 -0.84 -7.69 -14.95
C ILE A 328 0.54 -7.05 -14.77
N LEU A 329 1.25 -7.32 -13.67
CA LEU A 329 2.62 -6.84 -13.48
C LEU A 329 3.58 -7.37 -14.57
N SER A 330 3.51 -8.68 -14.86
CA SER A 330 4.32 -9.31 -15.90
C SER A 330 4.07 -8.72 -17.29
N ASP A 331 2.81 -8.58 -17.70
CA ASP A 331 2.40 -8.05 -19.02
C ASP A 331 2.83 -6.58 -19.19
N ASN A 332 3.15 -5.90 -18.08
CA ASN A 332 3.57 -4.51 -18.01
C ASN A 332 5.08 -4.33 -17.70
N ASN A 333 5.87 -5.41 -17.73
CA ASN A 333 7.31 -5.44 -17.46
C ASN A 333 7.71 -4.86 -16.08
N ILE A 334 6.88 -5.06 -15.07
CA ILE A 334 7.22 -4.72 -13.68
C ILE A 334 7.82 -5.96 -13.03
N ASP A 335 9.01 -5.83 -12.45
CA ASP A 335 9.67 -6.93 -11.76
C ASP A 335 9.05 -7.21 -10.40
N PHE A 336 8.89 -8.50 -10.09
CA PHE A 336 8.33 -8.94 -8.83
C PHE A 336 8.90 -10.29 -8.40
N CYS A 337 8.91 -10.51 -7.08
CA CYS A 337 9.10 -11.82 -6.47
C CYS A 337 7.91 -12.13 -5.54
N PHE A 338 7.70 -13.39 -5.17
CA PHE A 338 6.58 -13.76 -4.29
C PHE A 338 7.00 -13.86 -2.82
N THR A 339 6.07 -13.58 -1.92
CA THR A 339 6.25 -13.78 -0.47
C THR A 339 5.07 -14.53 0.15
N MET A 340 5.34 -15.32 1.19
CA MET A 340 4.32 -15.89 2.07
C MET A 340 3.77 -14.87 3.05
N SER A 341 4.47 -13.75 3.28
CA SER A 341 4.02 -12.72 4.20
C SER A 341 2.70 -12.10 3.74
N GLY A 342 1.77 -11.92 4.68
CA GLY A 342 0.44 -11.40 4.42
C GLY A 342 -0.57 -12.45 3.93
N ILE A 343 -0.19 -13.71 3.74
CA ILE A 343 -1.14 -14.80 3.45
C ILE A 343 -1.80 -15.27 4.76
N ASN A 344 -3.12 -15.47 4.72
CA ASN A 344 -3.91 -15.85 5.89
C ASN A 344 -3.54 -17.23 6.45
N LYS A 345 -3.38 -18.23 5.57
CA LYS A 345 -2.97 -19.59 5.92
C LYS A 345 -1.77 -19.96 5.05
N PRO A 346 -0.60 -20.30 5.62
CA PRO A 346 0.59 -20.66 4.85
C PRO A 346 0.35 -21.72 3.76
N ILE A 347 -0.51 -22.70 4.03
CA ILE A 347 -0.88 -23.78 3.09
C ILE A 347 -1.56 -23.28 1.80
N ASP A 348 -2.11 -22.05 1.82
CA ASP A 348 -2.76 -21.46 0.65
C ASP A 348 -1.74 -20.92 -0.37
N PHE A 349 -0.43 -20.86 -0.05
CA PHE A 349 0.58 -20.28 -0.95
C PHE A 349 0.66 -21.00 -2.30
N ILE A 350 0.91 -22.32 -2.29
CA ILE A 350 1.00 -23.12 -3.53
C ILE A 350 -0.32 -23.11 -4.30
N LYS A 351 -1.46 -23.16 -3.58
CA LYS A 351 -2.79 -23.02 -4.18
C LYS A 351 -2.93 -21.68 -4.91
N ASN A 352 -2.59 -20.58 -4.26
CA ASN A 352 -2.70 -19.24 -4.85
C ASN A 352 -1.70 -19.05 -5.99
N LEU A 353 -0.49 -19.61 -5.89
CA LEU A 353 0.48 -19.65 -6.98
C LEU A 353 -0.11 -20.30 -8.23
N ARG A 354 -0.76 -21.47 -8.11
CA ARG A 354 -1.44 -22.14 -9.23
C ARG A 354 -2.58 -21.31 -9.80
N ILE A 355 -3.36 -20.63 -8.96
CA ILE A 355 -4.39 -19.70 -9.41
C ILE A 355 -3.78 -18.59 -10.29
N THR A 356 -2.57 -18.10 -10.02
CA THR A 356 -1.92 -17.10 -10.91
C THR A 356 -1.65 -17.65 -12.30
N ILE A 357 -1.28 -18.93 -12.41
CA ILE A 357 -1.03 -19.63 -13.67
C ILE A 357 -2.34 -19.83 -14.43
N GLU A 358 -3.42 -20.22 -13.73
CA GLU A 358 -4.77 -20.31 -14.30
C GLU A 358 -5.26 -18.95 -14.82
N LYS A 359 -4.83 -17.84 -14.20
CA LYS A 359 -5.11 -16.47 -14.67
C LYS A 359 -4.17 -15.99 -15.77
N GLY A 360 -3.23 -16.83 -16.21
CA GLY A 360 -2.40 -16.62 -17.39
C GLY A 360 -0.98 -16.10 -17.10
N LEU A 361 -0.50 -16.13 -15.85
CA LEU A 361 0.93 -15.95 -15.59
C LEU A 361 1.71 -17.15 -16.16
N SER A 362 2.82 -16.90 -16.85
CA SER A 362 3.66 -18.00 -17.35
C SER A 362 4.40 -18.70 -16.21
N LYS A 363 4.54 -20.04 -16.30
CA LYS A 363 5.32 -20.84 -15.33
C LYS A 363 6.77 -20.35 -15.19
N ASN A 364 7.39 -19.95 -16.31
CA ASN A 364 8.73 -19.37 -16.34
C ASN A 364 8.83 -18.11 -15.48
N LYS A 365 7.94 -17.13 -15.69
CA LYS A 365 7.95 -15.90 -14.89
C LYS A 365 7.62 -16.18 -13.42
N ALA A 366 6.74 -17.14 -13.13
CA ALA A 366 6.45 -17.57 -11.77
C ALA A 366 7.69 -18.20 -11.10
N LEU A 367 8.44 -19.04 -11.81
CA LEU A 367 9.69 -19.63 -11.31
C LEU A 367 10.76 -18.56 -11.07
N ASP A 368 10.94 -17.64 -12.01
CA ASP A 368 11.87 -16.51 -11.86
C ASP A 368 11.55 -15.68 -10.61
N ALA A 369 10.25 -15.39 -10.38
CA ALA A 369 9.75 -14.67 -9.21
C ALA A 369 9.93 -15.43 -7.88
N LEU A 370 10.15 -16.74 -7.92
CA LEU A 370 10.43 -17.56 -6.73
C LEU A 370 11.93 -17.77 -6.49
N THR A 371 12.79 -17.54 -7.49
CA THR A 371 14.18 -18.02 -7.48
C THR A 371 15.19 -16.97 -7.92
N ILE A 372 15.28 -16.68 -9.22
CA ILE A 372 16.31 -15.79 -9.79
C ILE A 372 16.10 -14.33 -9.37
N VAL A 373 14.87 -13.81 -9.49
CA VAL A 373 14.55 -12.42 -9.14
C VAL A 373 14.87 -12.16 -7.66
N PRO A 374 14.35 -12.92 -6.68
CA PRO A 374 14.67 -12.63 -5.30
C PRO A 374 16.16 -12.79 -4.96
N ALA A 375 16.89 -13.75 -5.58
CA ALA A 375 18.33 -13.85 -5.39
C ALA A 375 19.09 -12.61 -5.91
N THR A 376 18.69 -12.07 -7.05
CA THR A 376 19.32 -10.90 -7.68
C THR A 376 19.05 -9.62 -6.87
N LEU A 377 17.83 -9.46 -6.34
CA LEU A 377 17.43 -8.28 -5.57
C LEU A 377 18.21 -8.12 -4.25
N VAL A 378 18.79 -9.20 -3.72
CA VAL A 378 19.66 -9.15 -2.54
C VAL A 378 21.13 -9.44 -2.85
N GLU A 379 21.51 -9.40 -4.13
CA GLU A 379 22.89 -9.58 -4.63
C GLU A 379 23.50 -10.97 -4.33
N GLU A 380 22.68 -12.01 -4.38
CA GLU A 380 23.02 -13.39 -4.03
C GLU A 380 22.87 -14.39 -5.18
N GLU A 381 22.65 -13.91 -6.41
CA GLU A 381 22.44 -14.72 -7.61
C GLU A 381 23.65 -15.61 -7.94
N ASN A 382 24.85 -15.23 -7.50
CA ASN A 382 26.06 -16.05 -7.66
C ASN A 382 26.07 -17.29 -6.74
N ARG A 383 25.29 -17.28 -5.65
CA ARG A 383 25.22 -18.37 -4.66
C ARG A 383 23.89 -19.12 -4.68
N LEU A 384 22.81 -18.47 -5.12
CA LEU A 384 21.41 -18.93 -5.00
C LEU A 384 20.63 -18.82 -6.33
N GLY A 385 19.38 -19.27 -6.33
CA GLY A 385 18.39 -19.01 -7.38
C GLY A 385 18.37 -19.98 -8.57
N THR A 386 19.38 -20.83 -8.78
CA THR A 386 19.41 -21.84 -9.87
C THR A 386 20.12 -23.12 -9.43
N LEU A 387 19.94 -24.21 -10.18
CA LEU A 387 20.64 -25.48 -9.96
C LEU A 387 21.97 -25.52 -10.75
N GLU A 388 22.88 -24.58 -10.50
CA GLU A 388 24.15 -24.50 -11.22
C GLU A 388 25.34 -24.96 -10.38
N ARG A 389 26.37 -25.50 -11.05
CA ARG A 389 27.61 -25.93 -10.39
C ARG A 389 28.23 -24.77 -9.62
N GLY A 390 28.55 -25.00 -8.35
CA GLY A 390 29.16 -24.02 -7.45
C GLY A 390 28.17 -23.29 -6.55
N LYS A 391 26.88 -23.27 -6.90
CA LYS A 391 25.81 -22.70 -6.08
C LYS A 391 25.45 -23.61 -4.91
N LYS A 392 24.74 -23.04 -3.93
CA LYS A 392 24.25 -23.77 -2.76
C LYS A 392 23.24 -24.83 -3.17
N ALA A 393 23.31 -25.98 -2.52
CA ALA A 393 22.37 -27.08 -2.70
C ALA A 393 21.03 -26.79 -2.00
N ASN A 394 20.24 -25.92 -2.62
CA ASN A 394 18.87 -25.60 -2.23
C ASN A 394 17.91 -26.01 -3.35
N PHE A 395 17.21 -27.12 -3.19
CA PHE A 395 16.29 -27.64 -4.21
C PHE A 395 15.11 -28.40 -3.60
N ILE A 396 14.01 -28.48 -4.34
CA ILE A 396 12.84 -29.28 -3.98
C ILE A 396 12.70 -30.46 -4.95
N ILE A 397 12.20 -31.58 -4.44
CA ILE A 397 11.83 -32.76 -5.24
C ILE A 397 10.31 -32.88 -5.23
N CYS A 398 9.71 -32.92 -6.41
CA CYS A 398 8.26 -32.92 -6.60
C CYS A 398 7.80 -34.11 -7.44
N SER A 399 6.60 -34.61 -7.17
CA SER A 399 6.00 -35.72 -7.93
C SER A 399 5.79 -35.42 -9.42
N SER A 400 5.53 -34.16 -9.75
CA SER A 400 5.24 -33.63 -11.08
C SER A 400 5.47 -32.11 -11.06
N ASP A 401 5.05 -31.40 -12.11
CA ASP A 401 5.17 -29.95 -12.19
C ASP A 401 4.46 -29.24 -11.03
N ILE A 402 5.21 -28.46 -10.26
CA ILE A 402 4.72 -27.77 -9.05
C ILE A 402 3.62 -26.74 -9.35
N PHE A 403 3.61 -26.18 -10.56
CA PHE A 403 2.65 -25.18 -11.03
C PHE A 403 1.32 -25.80 -11.49
N GLU A 404 1.23 -27.13 -11.50
CA GLU A 404 0.02 -27.88 -11.89
C GLU A 404 -0.51 -28.67 -10.68
N ASP A 405 -0.13 -29.94 -10.55
CA ASP A 405 -0.60 -30.86 -9.51
C ASP A 405 0.53 -31.41 -8.62
N GLY A 406 1.78 -30.99 -8.85
CA GLY A 406 2.97 -31.48 -8.16
C GLY A 406 2.89 -31.40 -6.63
N VAL A 407 3.24 -32.49 -5.97
CA VAL A 407 3.37 -32.58 -4.51
C VAL A 407 4.85 -32.55 -4.16
N ILE A 408 5.24 -31.68 -3.22
CA ILE A 408 6.62 -31.62 -2.73
C ILE A 408 6.88 -32.82 -1.83
N TYR A 409 7.78 -33.72 -2.23
CA TYR A 409 8.23 -34.82 -1.39
C TYR A 409 9.33 -34.38 -0.45
N GLU A 410 10.31 -33.66 -0.97
CA GLU A 410 11.50 -33.26 -0.22
C GLU A 410 11.86 -31.81 -0.50
N ASN A 411 12.40 -31.14 0.51
CA ASN A 411 13.00 -29.83 0.37
C ASN A 411 14.41 -29.89 0.96
N TRP A 412 15.41 -29.76 0.10
CA TRP A 412 16.82 -29.77 0.46
C TRP A 412 17.26 -28.34 0.70
N THR A 413 17.77 -28.06 1.90
CA THR A 413 18.24 -26.73 2.30
C THR A 413 19.67 -26.80 2.80
N ASN A 414 20.56 -26.03 2.18
CA ASN A 414 22.00 -26.05 2.46
C ASN A 414 22.60 -27.48 2.42
N GLY A 415 22.12 -28.30 1.49
CA GLY A 415 22.53 -29.72 1.35
C GLY A 415 21.89 -30.70 2.34
N MET A 416 20.97 -30.24 3.18
CA MET A 416 20.26 -31.09 4.13
C MET A 416 18.87 -31.47 3.66
N ARG A 417 18.56 -32.76 3.73
CA ARG A 417 17.25 -33.32 3.38
C ARG A 417 16.20 -32.99 4.43
N ASN A 418 15.08 -32.41 4.00
CA ASN A 418 13.85 -32.29 4.79
C ASN A 418 12.72 -33.04 4.07
N ILE A 419 12.14 -34.04 4.73
CA ILE A 419 11.02 -34.82 4.18
C ILE A 419 9.73 -34.05 4.46
N ILE A 420 8.99 -33.73 3.41
CA ILE A 420 7.74 -32.96 3.46
C ILE A 420 6.54 -33.90 3.35
N ASN A 421 6.56 -34.75 2.32
CA ASN A 421 5.59 -35.82 2.13
C ASN A 421 6.36 -37.11 1.82
N GLU A 422 6.01 -38.21 2.49
CA GLU A 422 6.62 -39.50 2.20
C GLU A 422 6.23 -39.98 0.80
N LYS A 423 7.22 -40.41 0.02
CA LYS A 423 7.00 -41.00 -1.30
C LYS A 423 6.54 -42.45 -1.09
N THR A 424 5.26 -42.71 -1.33
CA THR A 424 4.72 -44.07 -1.27
C THR A 424 5.19 -44.86 -2.51
N GLU A 425 6.03 -45.87 -2.32
CA GLU A 425 6.54 -46.71 -3.41
C GLU A 425 5.52 -47.76 -3.90
N ILE A 426 4.51 -48.06 -3.09
CA ILE A 426 3.54 -49.13 -3.33
C ILE A 426 2.13 -48.53 -3.52
N ASP A 427 1.59 -48.62 -4.74
CA ASP A 427 0.20 -48.22 -5.01
C ASP A 427 -0.77 -49.33 -4.58
N LEU A 428 -1.48 -49.07 -3.47
CA LEU A 428 -2.51 -49.95 -2.90
C LEU A 428 -3.90 -49.74 -3.53
N ARG A 429 -4.06 -48.82 -4.48
CA ARG A 429 -5.36 -48.60 -5.14
C ARG A 429 -5.68 -49.74 -6.09
N GLY A 430 -6.96 -50.00 -6.29
CA GLY A 430 -7.40 -51.10 -7.14
C GLY A 430 -8.77 -51.62 -6.82
N PHE A 431 -9.24 -52.46 -7.73
CA PHE A 431 -10.38 -53.32 -7.50
C PHE A 431 -9.86 -54.66 -7.02
N TYR A 432 -10.46 -55.15 -5.95
CA TYR A 432 -10.01 -56.34 -5.25
C TYR A 432 -11.16 -57.30 -5.00
N THR A 433 -10.87 -58.58 -5.15
CA THR A 433 -11.76 -59.66 -4.74
C THR A 433 -11.36 -60.11 -3.34
N PHE A 434 -12.19 -59.76 -2.35
CA PHE A 434 -12.11 -60.23 -0.97
C PHE A 434 -12.72 -61.62 -0.87
N SER A 435 -12.00 -62.57 -0.27
CA SER A 435 -12.40 -63.98 -0.14
C SER A 435 -12.12 -64.52 1.27
N THR A 436 -13.12 -65.19 1.84
CA THR A 436 -13.04 -66.03 3.05
C THR A 436 -13.48 -67.45 2.70
N GLU A 437 -13.50 -68.38 3.66
CA GLU A 437 -14.01 -69.75 3.43
C GLU A 437 -15.48 -69.77 2.96
N ASN A 438 -16.29 -68.77 3.34
CA ASN A 438 -17.75 -68.77 3.14
C ASN A 438 -18.27 -67.61 2.26
N GLU A 439 -17.48 -66.57 2.00
CA GLU A 439 -17.94 -65.37 1.29
C GLU A 439 -16.92 -64.83 0.28
N LYS A 440 -17.44 -64.21 -0.80
CA LYS A 440 -16.67 -63.41 -1.74
C LYS A 440 -17.31 -62.05 -1.94
N LYS A 441 -16.52 -60.98 -1.85
CA LYS A 441 -16.96 -59.58 -1.95
C LYS A 441 -16.05 -58.79 -2.88
N GLN A 442 -16.58 -57.72 -3.46
CA GLN A 442 -15.83 -56.80 -4.31
C GLN A 442 -15.49 -55.54 -3.51
N ILE A 443 -14.21 -55.24 -3.37
CA ILE A 443 -13.70 -54.09 -2.63
C ILE A 443 -12.99 -53.15 -3.61
N SER A 444 -13.28 -51.86 -3.50
CA SER A 444 -12.56 -50.80 -4.20
C SER A 444 -11.71 -50.03 -3.19
N ILE A 445 -10.39 -49.97 -3.42
CA ILE A 445 -9.51 -49.01 -2.77
C ILE A 445 -9.21 -47.91 -3.76
N SER A 446 -9.72 -46.70 -3.48
CA SER A 446 -9.68 -45.54 -4.36
C SER A 446 -9.18 -44.28 -3.67
N GLY A 447 -9.11 -43.15 -4.37
CA GLY A 447 -8.58 -41.89 -3.84
C GLY A 447 -7.18 -41.57 -4.36
N THR A 448 -6.45 -40.71 -3.64
CA THR A 448 -5.03 -40.41 -3.95
C THR A 448 -4.14 -41.43 -3.25
N ILE A 449 -2.93 -41.66 -3.77
CA ILE A 449 -1.94 -42.56 -3.15
C ILE A 449 -1.70 -42.21 -1.67
N SER A 450 -1.74 -40.92 -1.33
CA SER A 450 -1.59 -40.39 0.03
C SER A 450 -2.88 -40.41 0.88
N LYS A 451 -4.06 -40.66 0.30
CA LYS A 451 -5.35 -40.64 1.01
C LYS A 451 -6.33 -41.62 0.37
N LEU A 452 -6.22 -42.86 0.81
CA LEU A 452 -6.98 -43.99 0.31
C LEU A 452 -8.39 -44.04 0.93
N LYS A 453 -9.34 -44.56 0.17
CA LYS A 453 -10.74 -44.82 0.56
C LYS A 453 -11.07 -46.24 0.19
N MET A 454 -11.59 -47.01 1.15
CA MET A 454 -11.99 -48.40 0.94
C MET A 454 -13.51 -48.51 0.96
N GLU A 455 -14.09 -49.09 -0.08
CA GLU A 455 -15.54 -49.28 -0.21
C GLU A 455 -15.87 -50.68 -0.72
N GLU A 456 -16.86 -51.36 -0.12
CA GLU A 456 -17.45 -52.59 -0.66
C GLU A 456 -18.54 -52.25 -1.69
N ILE A 457 -18.50 -52.91 -2.83
CA ILE A 457 -19.42 -52.73 -3.95
C ILE A 457 -20.60 -53.72 -3.78
N THR A 458 -21.81 -53.22 -3.49
CA THR A 458 -23.04 -54.05 -3.46
C THR A 458 -23.85 -53.91 -4.76
N SER A 459 -24.77 -54.87 -4.99
CA SER A 459 -25.59 -55.01 -6.21
C SER A 459 -26.56 -53.85 -6.51
N ASP A 460 -26.74 -52.93 -5.58
CA ASP A 460 -27.88 -52.00 -5.48
C ASP A 460 -27.48 -50.51 -5.42
N SER A 461 -26.30 -50.17 -5.95
CA SER A 461 -25.76 -48.79 -6.06
C SER A 461 -25.49 -48.08 -4.72
N THR A 462 -25.59 -48.81 -3.60
CA THR A 462 -25.10 -48.42 -2.27
C THR A 462 -23.72 -49.04 -2.04
N SER A 463 -22.73 -48.27 -1.59
CA SER A 463 -21.42 -48.81 -1.15
C SER A 463 -21.30 -48.79 0.38
N ILE A 464 -20.74 -49.85 0.97
CA ILE A 464 -20.38 -49.85 2.40
C ILE A 464 -18.99 -49.23 2.50
N LYS A 465 -18.87 -48.12 3.24
CA LYS A 465 -17.61 -47.39 3.39
C LYS A 465 -16.86 -47.87 4.63
N TYR A 466 -15.57 -48.15 4.45
CA TYR A 466 -14.66 -48.43 5.55
C TYR A 466 -13.81 -47.19 5.84
N GLU A 467 -13.60 -46.93 7.13
CA GLU A 467 -12.47 -46.13 7.58
C GLU A 467 -11.21 -46.97 7.36
N LEU A 468 -10.20 -46.37 6.75
CA LEU A 468 -8.97 -47.03 6.34
C LEU A 468 -7.77 -46.23 6.84
N GLU A 469 -6.89 -46.89 7.58
CA GLU A 469 -5.57 -46.41 7.95
C GLU A 469 -4.51 -47.29 7.25
N THR A 470 -3.46 -46.66 6.73
CA THR A 470 -2.41 -47.36 5.99
C THR A 470 -1.04 -47.05 6.59
N ASN A 471 -0.21 -48.07 6.71
CA ASN A 471 1.19 -47.93 7.09
C ASN A 471 2.04 -48.81 6.16
N GLU A 472 2.77 -48.18 5.24
CA GLU A 472 3.51 -48.85 4.15
C GLU A 472 2.63 -49.83 3.35
N ASN A 473 2.86 -51.13 3.53
CA ASN A 473 2.13 -52.22 2.88
C ASN A 473 1.04 -52.83 3.78
N ASN A 474 0.81 -52.31 4.98
CA ASN A 474 -0.24 -52.79 5.89
C ASN A 474 -1.46 -51.86 5.87
N ILE A 475 -2.65 -52.46 5.90
CA ILE A 475 -3.92 -51.75 6.06
C ILE A 475 -4.58 -52.14 7.38
N VAL A 476 -5.25 -51.16 7.98
CA VAL A 476 -6.20 -51.34 9.09
C VAL A 476 -7.51 -50.71 8.68
N PHE A 477 -8.61 -51.43 8.79
CA PHE A 477 -9.91 -50.93 8.35
C PHE A 477 -11.04 -51.30 9.31
N ASN A 478 -12.06 -50.45 9.37
CA ASN A 478 -13.26 -50.66 10.17
C ASN A 478 -14.51 -50.06 9.51
N THR A 479 -15.68 -50.64 9.76
CA THR A 479 -16.95 -50.00 9.39
C THR A 479 -17.26 -48.85 10.37
N LYS A 480 -18.10 -47.89 9.94
CA LYS A 480 -18.46 -46.71 10.75
C LYS A 480 -19.15 -47.04 12.07
N ASP A 481 -19.86 -48.16 12.13
CA ASP A 481 -20.50 -48.70 13.34
C ASP A 481 -19.59 -49.67 14.12
N ILE A 482 -18.36 -49.89 13.64
CA ILE A 482 -17.35 -50.81 14.20
C ILE A 482 -17.87 -52.26 14.25
N SER A 483 -18.82 -52.61 13.38
CA SER A 483 -19.32 -53.98 13.25
C SER A 483 -18.29 -54.95 12.67
N VAL A 484 -17.34 -54.43 11.88
CA VAL A 484 -16.18 -55.18 11.38
C VAL A 484 -14.92 -54.35 11.59
N ARG A 485 -13.85 -54.99 12.06
CA ARG A 485 -12.49 -54.42 12.12
C ARG A 485 -11.45 -55.43 11.65
N GLY A 486 -10.51 -55.01 10.82
CA GLY A 486 -9.52 -55.93 10.25
C GLY A 486 -8.18 -55.27 9.95
N THR A 487 -7.17 -56.11 9.75
CA THR A 487 -5.83 -55.70 9.31
C THR A 487 -5.28 -56.69 8.30
N ALA A 488 -4.53 -56.20 7.31
CA ALA A 488 -3.93 -57.06 6.29
C ALA A 488 -2.65 -56.49 5.69
N LEU A 489 -1.70 -57.40 5.42
CA LEU A 489 -0.43 -57.09 4.78
C LEU A 489 -0.51 -57.33 3.27
N PHE A 490 -0.03 -56.37 2.48
CA PHE A 490 0.05 -56.41 1.03
C PHE A 490 1.39 -56.97 0.55
N SER A 491 1.34 -57.97 -0.32
CA SER A 491 2.50 -58.49 -1.07
C SER A 491 2.04 -59.02 -2.42
N ASP A 492 2.76 -58.64 -3.49
CA ASP A 492 2.54 -59.15 -4.86
C ASP A 492 1.09 -59.06 -5.36
N GLY A 493 0.40 -57.96 -5.05
CA GLY A 493 -1.00 -57.76 -5.47
C GLY A 493 -2.03 -58.47 -4.58
N ILE A 494 -1.63 -59.03 -3.44
CA ILE A 494 -2.53 -59.75 -2.53
C ILE A 494 -2.40 -59.18 -1.12
N PHE A 495 -3.53 -58.81 -0.53
CA PHE A 495 -3.65 -58.58 0.90
C PHE A 495 -3.97 -59.88 1.63
N LYS A 496 -3.23 -60.20 2.69
CA LYS A 496 -3.52 -61.31 3.60
C LYS A 496 -3.68 -60.79 5.01
N GLY A 497 -4.77 -61.15 5.67
CA GLY A 497 -5.08 -60.58 6.97
C GLY A 497 -6.20 -61.27 7.71
N THR A 498 -6.58 -60.66 8.83
CA THR A 498 -7.66 -61.13 9.70
C THR A 498 -8.65 -60.01 9.93
N TYR A 499 -9.95 -60.32 9.92
CA TYR A 499 -10.98 -59.41 10.41
C TYR A 499 -11.78 -60.06 11.54
N GLN A 500 -12.36 -59.21 12.39
CA GLN A 500 -13.14 -59.59 13.55
C GLN A 500 -14.56 -59.05 13.44
N ASN A 501 -15.57 -59.89 13.74
CA ASN A 501 -16.98 -59.50 13.83
C ASN A 501 -17.36 -59.01 15.24
N LEU A 502 -18.60 -58.57 15.43
CA LEU A 502 -19.13 -58.11 16.73
C LEU A 502 -19.12 -59.17 17.84
N ASP A 503 -19.14 -60.45 17.48
CA ASP A 503 -19.10 -61.58 18.42
C ASP A 503 -17.67 -61.91 18.88
N GLY A 504 -16.66 -61.20 18.34
CA GLY A 504 -15.26 -61.38 18.68
C GLY A 504 -14.56 -62.51 17.92
N GLU A 505 -15.23 -63.14 16.97
CA GLU A 505 -14.68 -64.20 16.13
C GLU A 505 -13.74 -63.62 15.08
N ASN A 506 -12.55 -64.21 14.94
CA ASN A 506 -11.55 -63.81 13.95
C ASN A 506 -11.64 -64.71 12.72
N PHE A 507 -11.67 -64.09 11.54
CA PHE A 507 -11.68 -64.76 10.25
C PHE A 507 -10.44 -64.36 9.46
N GLU A 508 -9.74 -65.34 8.91
CA GLU A 508 -8.70 -65.09 7.92
C GLU A 508 -9.34 -64.75 6.57
N PHE A 509 -8.78 -63.78 5.88
CA PHE A 509 -9.21 -63.40 4.54
C PHE A 509 -8.02 -63.16 3.63
N THR A 510 -8.31 -63.28 2.33
CA THR A 510 -7.40 -62.86 1.27
C THR A 510 -8.12 -61.86 0.38
N MET A 511 -7.42 -60.82 -0.05
CA MET A 511 -7.98 -59.82 -0.96
C MET A 511 -7.01 -59.63 -2.12
N THR A 512 -7.36 -60.22 -3.27
CA THR A 512 -6.51 -60.28 -4.47
C THR A 512 -6.85 -59.11 -5.41
N ARG A 513 -5.83 -58.38 -5.87
CA ARG A 513 -6.01 -57.25 -6.79
C ARG A 513 -6.38 -57.75 -8.17
N ASP A 514 -7.61 -57.46 -8.59
CA ASP A 514 -8.13 -57.81 -9.91
C ASP A 514 -7.59 -56.85 -10.97
N SER A 515 -7.54 -55.57 -10.64
CA SER A 515 -6.92 -54.54 -11.49
C SER A 515 -6.43 -53.37 -10.64
N LEU A 516 -5.33 -52.75 -11.06
CA LEU A 516 -4.92 -51.47 -10.52
C LEU A 516 -5.98 -50.44 -10.94
N GLN A 517 -6.39 -49.58 -10.02
CA GLN A 517 -7.24 -48.46 -10.37
C GLN A 517 -6.36 -47.49 -11.14
N SER A 518 -6.45 -47.55 -12.47
CA SER A 518 -5.86 -46.52 -13.30
C SER A 518 -6.56 -45.23 -12.96
N ASP A 519 -5.82 -44.21 -12.52
CA ASP A 519 -6.28 -42.86 -12.71
C ASP A 519 -6.61 -42.75 -14.21
N GLU A 520 -7.85 -42.40 -14.56
CA GLU A 520 -8.02 -41.70 -15.83
C GLU A 520 -6.97 -40.62 -15.77
N THR A 521 -5.97 -40.66 -16.65
CA THR A 521 -4.96 -39.62 -16.75
C THR A 521 -5.74 -38.40 -17.22
N LYS A 522 -6.40 -37.73 -16.28
CA LYS A 522 -6.91 -36.39 -16.47
C LYS A 522 -5.63 -35.59 -16.62
N LEU A 523 -5.21 -35.47 -17.88
CA LEU A 523 -4.33 -34.40 -18.32
C LEU A 523 -4.79 -33.16 -17.55
N PHE A 524 -3.88 -32.58 -16.77
CA PHE A 524 -4.15 -31.35 -16.06
C PHE A 524 -4.80 -30.37 -17.05
N SER A 525 -6.09 -30.12 -16.88
CA SER A 525 -6.84 -29.19 -17.71
C SER A 525 -7.09 -27.95 -16.87
N ALA A 526 -6.09 -27.07 -16.78
CA ALA A 526 -6.32 -25.74 -16.24
C ALA A 526 -7.44 -25.07 -17.05
N ASN A 527 -8.51 -24.66 -16.37
CA ASN A 527 -9.52 -23.82 -16.97
C ASN A 527 -8.99 -22.37 -16.99
N TYR A 528 -8.23 -22.03 -18.02
CA TYR A 528 -7.58 -20.74 -18.14
C TYR A 528 -8.61 -19.62 -18.31
N ASP A 529 -8.91 -18.90 -17.23
CA ASP A 529 -9.70 -17.66 -17.24
C ASP A 529 -8.75 -16.51 -17.54
N THR A 530 -8.45 -16.30 -18.83
CA THR A 530 -7.42 -15.36 -19.26
C THR A 530 -7.93 -13.93 -19.50
N ILE A 531 -9.23 -13.67 -19.33
CA ILE A 531 -9.80 -12.35 -19.55
C ILE A 531 -9.57 -11.49 -18.31
N ILE A 532 -8.62 -10.55 -18.42
CA ILE A 532 -8.34 -9.59 -17.35
C ILE A 532 -9.57 -8.70 -17.12
N PRO A 533 -10.10 -8.60 -15.89
CA PRO A 533 -11.21 -7.71 -15.57
C PRO A 533 -10.87 -6.26 -15.86
N SER A 534 -11.86 -5.48 -16.30
CA SER A 534 -11.66 -4.04 -16.51
C SER A 534 -11.38 -3.33 -15.18
N ILE A 535 -10.23 -2.66 -15.09
CA ILE A 535 -9.85 -1.83 -13.95
C ILE A 535 -10.42 -0.42 -14.14
N TYR A 536 -11.08 0.11 -13.10
CA TYR A 536 -11.60 1.48 -13.12
C TYR A 536 -10.65 2.42 -12.36
N TYR A 537 -10.71 3.70 -12.69
CA TYR A 537 -9.98 4.77 -12.02
C TYR A 537 -10.98 5.79 -11.46
N PRO A 538 -11.19 5.82 -10.12
CA PRO A 538 -10.75 4.82 -9.14
C PRO A 538 -11.47 3.47 -9.29
N ASN A 539 -10.91 2.39 -8.73
CA ASN A 539 -11.45 1.03 -8.90
C ASN A 539 -12.68 0.73 -8.02
N LYS A 540 -13.71 1.58 -8.16
CA LYS A 540 -14.96 1.56 -7.39
C LYS A 540 -16.11 2.21 -8.17
N ALA A 541 -17.26 2.39 -7.51
CA ALA A 541 -18.42 3.06 -8.09
C ALA A 541 -18.07 4.47 -8.58
N TYR A 542 -18.67 4.86 -9.72
CA TYR A 542 -18.42 6.07 -10.49
C TYR A 542 -17.00 6.22 -11.05
N GLY A 543 -16.14 5.20 -10.95
CA GLY A 543 -14.84 5.18 -11.61
C GLY A 543 -14.93 4.98 -13.12
N ASN A 544 -13.92 5.44 -13.87
CA ASN A 544 -13.89 5.34 -15.32
C ASN A 544 -12.89 4.27 -15.77
N ALA A 545 -13.23 3.49 -16.80
CA ALA A 545 -12.31 2.54 -17.43
C ALA A 545 -11.37 3.20 -18.47
N TYR A 546 -11.40 4.52 -18.55
CA TYR A 546 -10.67 5.35 -19.51
C TYR A 546 -10.36 6.70 -18.87
N SER A 547 -9.30 7.36 -19.34
CA SER A 547 -8.97 8.72 -18.92
C SER A 547 -9.93 9.74 -19.54
N ILE A 548 -10.37 10.71 -18.75
CA ILE A 548 -11.19 11.82 -19.24
C ILE A 548 -10.26 12.90 -19.81
N ILE A 549 -10.52 13.30 -21.06
CA ILE A 549 -9.78 14.35 -21.76
C ILE A 549 -10.60 15.63 -21.91
N SER A 550 -9.94 16.77 -22.11
CA SER A 550 -10.61 18.01 -22.46
C SER A 550 -10.98 18.00 -23.94
N VAL A 551 -12.18 18.47 -24.28
CA VAL A 551 -12.69 18.58 -25.65
C VAL A 551 -13.03 20.04 -25.92
N PRO A 552 -12.61 20.62 -27.07
CA PRO A 552 -13.03 21.97 -27.45
C PRO A 552 -14.54 22.10 -27.44
N THR A 553 -15.08 23.02 -26.65
CA THR A 553 -16.52 23.12 -26.40
C THR A 553 -16.98 24.57 -26.47
N ILE A 554 -18.13 24.81 -27.12
CA ILE A 554 -18.88 26.07 -27.06
C ILE A 554 -20.19 25.79 -26.31
N PHE A 555 -20.39 26.50 -25.21
CA PHE A 555 -21.67 26.61 -24.52
C PHE A 555 -22.40 27.83 -25.09
N THR A 556 -23.64 27.69 -25.56
CA THR A 556 -24.36 28.78 -26.23
C THR A 556 -25.55 29.29 -25.43
N ASN A 557 -25.80 30.60 -25.47
CA ASN A 557 -27.02 31.25 -24.97
C ASN A 557 -27.29 31.08 -23.45
N ALA A 558 -26.24 31.08 -22.63
CA ALA A 558 -26.35 30.98 -21.18
C ALA A 558 -26.55 32.33 -20.49
N THR A 559 -26.99 32.29 -19.23
CA THR A 559 -26.73 33.38 -18.27
C THR A 559 -25.37 33.14 -17.60
N VAL A 560 -24.36 33.94 -17.91
CA VAL A 560 -22.98 33.75 -17.46
C VAL A 560 -22.66 34.66 -16.28
N TRP A 561 -22.28 34.08 -15.15
CA TRP A 561 -21.78 34.79 -13.98
C TRP A 561 -20.27 34.96 -14.10
N THR A 562 -19.82 36.16 -14.46
CA THR A 562 -18.39 36.37 -14.75
C THR A 562 -17.54 36.44 -13.49
N ASN A 563 -18.06 36.98 -12.37
CA ASN A 563 -17.28 37.46 -11.23
C ASN A 563 -16.24 38.54 -11.56
N GLU A 564 -16.34 39.14 -12.74
CA GLU A 564 -15.52 40.27 -13.17
C GLU A 564 -16.38 41.54 -13.17
N ASN A 565 -15.85 42.65 -13.67
CA ASN A 565 -16.57 43.93 -13.71
C ASN A 565 -17.78 43.91 -14.67
N GLU A 566 -17.79 42.98 -15.61
CA GLU A 566 -18.87 42.72 -16.56
C GLU A 566 -20.14 42.16 -15.88
N GLY A 567 -20.00 41.60 -14.67
CA GLY A 567 -21.09 41.08 -13.86
C GLY A 567 -21.80 39.86 -14.48
N ILE A 568 -23.13 39.87 -14.49
CA ILE A 568 -23.94 38.77 -15.04
C ILE A 568 -24.32 39.10 -16.49
N LEU A 569 -23.87 38.28 -17.43
CA LEU A 569 -24.13 38.43 -18.86
C LEU A 569 -25.29 37.52 -19.31
N LEU A 570 -26.24 38.06 -20.06
CA LEU A 570 -27.38 37.31 -20.61
C LEU A 570 -27.07 36.86 -22.04
N ASN A 571 -27.70 35.76 -22.49
CA ASN A 571 -27.63 35.26 -23.87
C ASN A 571 -26.19 35.15 -24.39
N THR A 572 -25.30 34.65 -23.55
CA THR A 572 -23.84 34.67 -23.76
C THR A 572 -23.31 33.26 -24.00
N ASP A 573 -22.34 33.19 -24.91
CA ASP A 573 -21.61 31.99 -25.26
C ASP A 573 -20.24 31.98 -24.56
N VAL A 574 -19.79 30.79 -24.17
CA VAL A 574 -18.46 30.57 -23.57
C VAL A 574 -17.78 29.45 -24.33
N ALA A 575 -16.53 29.66 -24.76
CA ALA A 575 -15.73 28.64 -25.44
C ALA A 575 -14.53 28.23 -24.58
N ILE A 576 -14.29 26.92 -24.50
CA ILE A 576 -13.15 26.32 -23.79
C ILE A 576 -12.33 25.41 -24.70
N GLN A 577 -11.02 25.34 -24.44
CA GLN A 577 -10.10 24.41 -25.07
C GLN A 577 -8.88 24.21 -24.17
N ASP A 578 -8.33 22.98 -24.16
CA ASP A 578 -7.05 22.64 -23.52
C ASP A 578 -6.94 23.15 -22.07
N GLY A 579 -8.07 22.99 -21.36
CA GLY A 579 -8.22 23.42 -19.96
C GLY A 579 -8.30 24.92 -19.72
N LYS A 580 -8.50 25.74 -20.75
CA LYS A 580 -8.63 27.20 -20.66
C LYS A 580 -9.94 27.72 -21.26
N ILE A 581 -10.41 28.85 -20.73
CA ILE A 581 -11.46 29.67 -21.34
C ILE A 581 -10.81 30.49 -22.45
N ILE A 582 -11.27 30.34 -23.69
CA ILE A 582 -10.64 30.98 -24.86
C ILE A 582 -11.46 32.13 -25.45
N ALA A 583 -12.79 32.15 -25.23
CA ALA A 583 -13.64 33.23 -25.69
C ALA A 583 -14.93 33.31 -24.87
N ILE A 584 -15.43 34.54 -24.71
CA ILE A 584 -16.72 34.87 -24.12
C ILE A 584 -17.34 35.93 -25.03
N GLY A 585 -18.60 35.74 -25.43
CA GLY A 585 -19.25 36.68 -26.35
C GLY A 585 -20.61 36.18 -26.80
N SER A 586 -21.15 36.75 -27.87
CA SER A 586 -22.41 36.29 -28.46
C SER A 586 -22.17 35.73 -29.86
N ASN A 587 -22.89 34.65 -30.19
CA ASN A 587 -22.83 33.98 -31.49
C ASN A 587 -21.41 33.55 -31.89
N LEU A 588 -20.70 32.91 -30.95
CA LEU A 588 -19.35 32.40 -31.18
C LEU A 588 -19.37 31.29 -32.24
N LYS A 589 -18.51 31.42 -33.26
CA LYS A 589 -18.44 30.46 -34.36
C LYS A 589 -17.19 29.60 -34.28
N LYS A 590 -17.37 28.30 -34.52
CA LYS A 590 -16.26 27.35 -34.59
C LYS A 590 -15.22 27.76 -35.63
N GLU A 591 -15.65 28.28 -36.77
CA GLU A 591 -14.78 28.66 -37.89
C GLU A 591 -13.85 29.83 -37.52
N GLU A 592 -14.28 30.68 -36.59
CA GLU A 592 -13.52 31.83 -36.10
C GLU A 592 -12.53 31.42 -35.00
N LEU A 593 -12.97 30.62 -34.03
CA LEU A 593 -12.14 30.16 -32.91
C LEU A 593 -11.14 29.08 -33.32
N TRP A 594 -11.54 28.19 -34.24
CA TRP A 594 -10.77 27.01 -34.61
C TRP A 594 -10.78 26.75 -36.13
N PRO A 595 -10.25 27.67 -36.96
CA PRO A 595 -10.33 27.57 -38.43
C PRO A 595 -9.66 26.32 -39.02
N LYS A 596 -8.72 25.71 -38.29
CA LYS A 596 -7.93 24.55 -38.75
C LYS A 596 -8.08 23.32 -37.87
N THR A 597 -8.99 23.31 -36.89
CA THR A 597 -9.10 22.16 -36.00
C THR A 597 -9.67 20.94 -36.73
N LYS A 598 -8.96 19.82 -36.60
CA LYS A 598 -9.46 18.50 -37.00
C LYS A 598 -10.19 17.80 -35.85
N ILE A 599 -10.14 18.38 -34.64
CA ILE A 599 -10.81 17.86 -33.46
C ILE A 599 -12.29 18.22 -33.54
N ARG A 600 -13.15 17.29 -33.17
CA ARG A 600 -14.60 17.55 -33.07
C ARG A 600 -14.84 18.57 -31.96
N VAL A 601 -15.42 19.71 -32.32
CA VAL A 601 -15.90 20.73 -31.37
C VAL A 601 -17.28 20.32 -30.89
N GLN A 602 -17.48 20.36 -29.57
CA GLN A 602 -18.76 20.11 -28.93
C GLN A 602 -19.56 21.42 -28.83
N PHE A 603 -20.84 21.36 -29.14
CA PHE A 603 -21.78 22.46 -28.95
C PHE A 603 -22.80 22.04 -27.89
N ILE A 604 -22.96 22.86 -26.86
CA ILE A 604 -23.90 22.63 -25.76
C ILE A 604 -24.85 23.82 -25.70
N ASP A 605 -26.13 23.56 -25.96
CA ASP A 605 -27.17 24.56 -25.78
C ASP A 605 -27.43 24.77 -24.28
N ALA A 606 -27.04 25.95 -23.79
CA ALA A 606 -27.22 26.37 -22.41
C ALA A 606 -28.37 27.39 -22.28
N THR A 607 -29.32 27.41 -23.22
CA THR A 607 -30.53 28.23 -23.14
C THR A 607 -31.29 27.97 -21.84
N GLY A 608 -31.54 29.04 -21.07
CA GLY A 608 -32.22 28.96 -19.77
C GLY A 608 -31.38 28.37 -18.64
N LYS A 609 -30.09 28.11 -18.89
CA LYS A 609 -29.12 27.65 -17.89
C LYS A 609 -28.26 28.80 -17.38
N HIS A 610 -27.64 28.59 -16.23
CA HIS A 610 -26.61 29.50 -15.71
C HIS A 610 -25.24 28.84 -15.79
N ILE A 611 -24.23 29.60 -16.21
CA ILE A 611 -22.84 29.19 -16.23
C ILE A 611 -22.08 30.01 -15.21
N THR A 612 -21.32 29.34 -14.36
CA THR A 612 -20.45 29.95 -13.35
C THR A 612 -19.04 29.38 -13.47
N CYS A 613 -18.05 30.05 -12.87
CA CYS A 613 -16.81 29.38 -12.49
C CYS A 613 -17.10 28.32 -11.41
N GLY A 614 -16.18 27.37 -11.27
CA GLY A 614 -16.22 26.36 -10.21
C GLY A 614 -16.05 26.96 -8.81
N ILE A 615 -16.76 26.38 -7.85
CA ILE A 615 -16.61 26.69 -6.42
C ILE A 615 -15.22 26.22 -5.95
N ILE A 616 -14.62 27.02 -5.06
CA ILE A 616 -13.34 26.73 -4.41
C ILE A 616 -13.60 26.67 -2.90
N ASP A 617 -13.38 25.50 -2.30
CA ASP A 617 -13.48 25.31 -0.85
C ASP A 617 -12.11 25.52 -0.20
N GLU A 618 -11.88 26.70 0.36
CA GLU A 618 -10.58 27.02 0.98
C GLU A 618 -10.32 26.27 2.30
N HIS A 619 -11.32 25.60 2.88
CA HIS A 619 -11.09 24.81 4.09
C HIS A 619 -11.84 23.50 4.07
N SER A 620 -11.09 22.43 3.79
CA SER A 620 -11.63 21.08 3.70
C SER A 620 -10.73 20.01 4.32
N HIS A 621 -11.37 18.92 4.75
CA HIS A 621 -10.74 17.72 5.30
C HIS A 621 -11.09 16.46 4.50
N ILE A 622 -11.67 16.61 3.30
CA ILE A 622 -11.86 15.50 2.36
C ILE A 622 -10.52 15.03 1.78
N ALA A 623 -10.50 13.85 1.19
CA ALA A 623 -9.37 13.35 0.41
C ALA A 623 -8.04 13.30 1.21
N ILE A 624 -8.12 13.00 2.51
CA ILE A 624 -6.95 12.79 3.38
C ILE A 624 -6.94 11.32 3.84
N SER A 625 -5.76 10.71 3.94
CA SER A 625 -5.56 9.33 4.40
C SER A 625 -4.88 9.29 5.76
N ARG A 626 -5.33 8.40 6.66
CA ARG A 626 -4.61 8.03 7.90
C ARG A 626 -4.31 9.21 8.83
N GLY A 627 -5.31 10.07 9.00
CA GLY A 627 -5.30 11.18 9.96
C GLY A 627 -5.14 12.55 9.31
N VAL A 628 -5.88 13.53 9.85
CA VAL A 628 -5.83 14.94 9.44
C VAL A 628 -4.95 15.81 10.35
N ASN A 629 -4.64 15.32 11.55
CA ASN A 629 -3.76 15.99 12.51
C ASN A 629 -2.58 15.10 12.94
N GLU A 630 -1.38 15.64 12.95
CA GLU A 630 -0.24 15.18 13.76
C GLU A 630 -0.31 15.89 15.12
N GLY A 631 -1.25 15.49 15.97
CA GLY A 631 -1.56 16.23 17.21
C GLY A 631 -0.60 15.99 18.38
N SER A 632 0.51 15.27 18.17
CA SER A 632 1.39 14.81 19.25
C SER A 632 2.37 15.87 19.76
N GLN A 633 2.69 16.88 18.95
CA GLN A 633 3.52 18.03 19.30
C GLN A 633 2.76 19.35 19.04
N ALA A 634 3.21 20.46 19.63
CA ALA A 634 2.53 21.76 19.51
C ALA A 634 2.90 22.53 18.24
N VAL A 635 4.07 22.23 17.68
CA VAL A 635 4.55 22.72 16.39
C VAL A 635 4.85 21.48 15.57
N THR A 636 4.21 21.35 14.41
CA THR A 636 4.40 20.24 13.48
C THR A 636 4.46 20.77 12.05
N ALA A 637 5.25 21.83 11.84
CA ALA A 637 5.31 22.56 10.57
C ALA A 637 5.94 21.75 9.43
N GLU A 638 6.66 20.68 9.77
CA GLU A 638 7.32 19.76 8.85
C GLU A 638 6.35 18.82 8.13
N VAL A 639 5.18 18.52 8.72
CA VAL A 639 4.23 17.55 8.14
C VAL A 639 3.43 18.18 7.00
N LYS A 640 3.16 17.40 5.95
CA LYS A 640 2.49 17.88 4.73
C LYS A 640 1.25 17.08 4.42
N ILE A 641 0.09 17.75 4.32
CA ILE A 641 -1.15 17.13 3.83
C ILE A 641 -0.96 16.62 2.39
N GLY A 642 -0.09 17.27 1.62
CA GLY A 642 0.25 16.87 0.25
C GLY A 642 0.87 15.48 0.13
N ASP A 643 1.37 14.90 1.23
CA ASP A 643 1.91 13.53 1.25
C ASP A 643 0.84 12.49 1.56
N VAL A 644 -0.35 12.90 2.03
CA VAL A 644 -1.42 11.99 2.50
C VAL A 644 -2.74 12.14 1.74
N ILE A 645 -2.70 12.73 0.54
CA ILE A 645 -3.89 12.85 -0.33
C ILE A 645 -4.46 11.47 -0.67
N ASN A 646 -5.77 11.30 -0.49
CA ASN A 646 -6.57 10.17 -0.94
C ASN A 646 -7.32 10.54 -2.24
N PRO A 647 -6.77 10.25 -3.43
CA PRO A 647 -7.43 10.57 -4.69
C PRO A 647 -8.70 9.75 -4.93
N ASN A 648 -8.91 8.71 -4.12
CA ASN A 648 -10.03 7.81 -4.23
C ASN A 648 -11.14 8.13 -3.21
N ASP A 649 -11.12 9.28 -2.52
CA ASP A 649 -12.22 9.68 -1.62
C ASP A 649 -13.50 9.97 -2.42
N HIS A 650 -14.60 9.29 -2.07
CA HIS A 650 -15.87 9.46 -2.75
C HIS A 650 -16.47 10.87 -2.62
N ASN A 651 -16.07 11.63 -1.59
CA ASN A 651 -16.52 12.99 -1.40
C ASN A 651 -16.01 13.94 -2.50
N ILE A 652 -14.92 13.60 -3.20
CA ILE A 652 -14.47 14.33 -4.40
C ILE A 652 -15.57 14.33 -5.48
N TYR A 653 -16.10 13.14 -5.81
CA TYR A 653 -17.17 13.01 -6.80
C TYR A 653 -18.49 13.65 -6.33
N ARG A 654 -18.79 13.57 -5.03
CA ARG A 654 -19.97 14.26 -4.45
C ARG A 654 -19.84 15.78 -4.51
N GLN A 655 -18.67 16.33 -4.24
CA GLN A 655 -18.44 17.77 -4.29
C GLN A 655 -18.45 18.30 -5.74
N LEU A 656 -17.94 17.54 -6.71
CA LEU A 656 -18.15 17.83 -8.14
C LEU A 656 -19.64 17.94 -8.49
N SER A 657 -20.50 17.07 -7.93
CA SER A 657 -21.96 17.17 -8.14
C SER A 657 -22.61 18.41 -7.51
N GLY A 658 -21.88 19.12 -6.64
CA GLY A 658 -22.25 20.41 -6.05
C GLY A 658 -21.58 21.61 -6.73
N GLY A 659 -20.77 21.40 -7.77
CA GLY A 659 -20.09 22.47 -8.51
C GLY A 659 -18.75 22.90 -7.89
N VAL A 660 -18.23 22.17 -6.91
CA VAL A 660 -16.89 22.40 -6.36
C VAL A 660 -15.84 21.79 -7.28
N THR A 661 -14.78 22.54 -7.54
CA THR A 661 -13.74 22.18 -8.51
C THR A 661 -12.34 22.18 -7.91
N ALA A 662 -12.14 22.92 -6.82
CA ALA A 662 -10.88 22.97 -6.11
C ALA A 662 -11.10 23.07 -4.59
N SER A 663 -10.11 22.60 -3.83
CA SER A 663 -10.11 22.69 -2.38
C SER A 663 -8.70 22.90 -1.85
N GLN A 664 -8.57 23.65 -0.75
CA GLN A 664 -7.40 23.57 0.11
C GLN A 664 -7.67 22.47 1.14
N LEU A 665 -6.82 21.44 1.12
CA LEU A 665 -6.78 20.40 2.15
C LEU A 665 -5.77 20.81 3.20
N LEU A 666 -6.17 20.76 4.47
CA LEU A 666 -5.35 21.28 5.54
C LEU A 666 -5.44 20.43 6.79
N HIS A 667 -4.45 20.65 7.65
CA HIS A 667 -4.45 20.14 9.00
C HIS A 667 -5.69 20.63 9.76
N GLY A 668 -6.09 19.90 10.78
CA GLY A 668 -7.17 20.31 11.68
C GLY A 668 -6.76 21.41 12.65
N SER A 669 -7.36 21.46 13.85
CA SER A 669 -7.10 22.49 14.88
C SER A 669 -6.44 21.98 16.16
N ALA A 670 -5.74 20.84 16.08
CA ALA A 670 -5.09 20.23 17.25
C ALA A 670 -3.87 21.01 17.79
N ASN A 671 -3.20 21.80 16.92
CA ASN A 671 -1.88 22.39 17.19
C ASN A 671 -1.89 23.91 16.97
N PRO A 672 -1.22 24.71 17.81
CA PRO A 672 -0.96 26.12 17.51
C PRO A 672 -0.37 26.32 16.11
N ILE A 673 0.68 25.57 15.79
CA ILE A 673 1.25 25.47 14.44
C ILE A 673 1.07 24.03 13.97
N GLY A 674 0.10 23.80 13.09
CA GLY A 674 -0.15 22.51 12.46
C GLY A 674 0.77 22.27 11.26
N GLY A 675 0.28 21.44 10.33
CA GLY A 675 1.00 21.07 9.12
C GLY A 675 0.71 21.92 7.88
N GLN A 676 1.54 21.72 6.87
CA GLN A 676 1.43 22.33 5.55
C GLN A 676 0.19 21.82 4.81
N SER A 677 -0.52 22.73 4.12
CA SER A 677 -1.71 22.40 3.33
C SER A 677 -1.35 21.86 1.94
N ALA A 678 -2.34 21.30 1.26
CA ALA A 678 -2.26 20.96 -0.16
C ALA A 678 -3.42 21.60 -0.91
N LEU A 679 -3.13 22.36 -1.96
CA LEU A 679 -4.16 22.87 -2.87
C LEU A 679 -4.40 21.85 -3.97
N ILE A 680 -5.65 21.42 -4.13
CA ILE A 680 -6.02 20.41 -5.12
C ILE A 680 -7.14 20.91 -6.03
N LYS A 681 -7.14 20.43 -7.28
CA LYS A 681 -8.36 20.35 -8.10
C LYS A 681 -8.99 18.96 -7.96
N LEU A 682 -10.31 18.92 -7.97
CA LEU A 682 -11.10 17.69 -7.80
C LEU A 682 -11.10 16.83 -9.08
N ARG A 683 -9.93 16.37 -9.49
CA ARG A 683 -9.70 15.60 -10.73
C ARG A 683 -10.02 14.11 -10.56
N TRP A 684 -11.29 13.79 -10.34
CA TRP A 684 -11.76 12.41 -10.12
C TRP A 684 -11.19 11.40 -11.14
N GLY A 685 -10.51 10.37 -10.64
CA GLY A 685 -9.82 9.36 -11.46
C GLY A 685 -8.35 9.66 -11.76
N SER A 686 -7.78 10.75 -11.23
CA SER A 686 -6.35 11.08 -11.33
C SER A 686 -5.56 10.61 -10.10
N THR A 687 -4.24 10.59 -10.19
CA THR A 687 -3.36 10.25 -9.04
C THR A 687 -3.33 11.39 -8.00
N ALA A 688 -2.78 11.11 -6.82
CA ALA A 688 -2.63 12.10 -5.74
C ALA A 688 -1.83 13.34 -6.18
N GLU A 689 -0.71 13.14 -6.89
CA GLU A 689 0.12 14.23 -7.40
C GLU A 689 -0.57 15.00 -8.51
N GLN A 690 -1.26 14.31 -9.42
CA GLN A 690 -2.04 14.96 -10.48
C GLN A 690 -3.20 15.80 -9.94
N MET A 691 -3.66 15.60 -8.70
CA MET A 691 -4.68 16.46 -8.08
C MET A 691 -4.13 17.80 -7.62
N LYS A 692 -2.84 17.91 -7.30
CA LYS A 692 -2.25 19.15 -6.81
C LYS A 692 -2.33 20.26 -7.85
N ILE A 693 -2.46 21.50 -7.40
CA ILE A 693 -2.39 22.67 -8.27
C ILE A 693 -0.92 23.01 -8.50
N GLU A 694 -0.43 22.72 -9.70
CA GLU A 694 0.95 22.98 -10.08
C GLU A 694 1.28 24.47 -9.99
N GLY A 695 2.43 24.78 -9.37
CA GLY A 695 2.92 26.14 -9.17
C GLY A 695 2.16 26.98 -8.14
N ALA A 696 1.26 26.38 -7.37
CA ALA A 696 0.59 27.08 -6.29
C ALA A 696 1.53 27.38 -5.12
N ASP A 697 1.29 28.52 -4.46
CA ASP A 697 2.01 28.92 -3.26
C ASP A 697 1.85 27.91 -2.11
N GLY A 698 2.83 27.89 -1.20
CA GLY A 698 2.79 27.09 0.01
C GLY A 698 1.85 27.68 1.05
N PHE A 699 1.04 26.84 1.70
CA PHE A 699 0.19 27.24 2.83
C PHE A 699 0.44 26.36 4.07
N ILE A 700 0.13 26.89 5.25
CA ILE A 700 0.25 26.18 6.53
C ILE A 700 -0.91 26.53 7.46
N LYS A 701 -1.39 25.52 8.18
CA LYS A 701 -2.48 25.67 9.13
C LYS A 701 -1.97 26.08 10.51
N PHE A 702 -2.47 27.20 11.02
CA PHE A 702 -2.37 27.58 12.43
C PHE A 702 -3.72 27.39 13.12
N ALA A 703 -3.74 27.30 14.44
CA ALA A 703 -4.99 27.31 15.19
C ALA A 703 -4.90 28.05 16.53
N LEU A 704 -6.04 28.60 16.94
CA LEU A 704 -6.25 29.31 18.20
C LEU A 704 -7.38 28.62 18.98
N GLY A 705 -7.75 29.16 20.14
CA GLY A 705 -8.97 28.77 20.82
C GLY A 705 -8.84 27.60 21.78
N GLU A 706 -9.98 26.99 22.07
CA GLU A 706 -10.12 25.91 23.05
C GLU A 706 -9.38 24.62 22.65
N ASN A 707 -9.17 24.40 21.35
CA ASN A 707 -8.68 23.12 20.81
C ASN A 707 -7.18 22.98 21.02
N VAL A 708 -6.41 24.01 20.67
CA VAL A 708 -4.94 23.98 20.70
C VAL A 708 -4.34 23.97 22.10
N LYS A 709 -5.05 24.50 23.10
CA LYS A 709 -4.62 24.39 24.50
C LYS A 709 -4.84 22.99 25.08
N GLN A 710 -5.64 22.14 24.44
CA GLN A 710 -5.92 20.75 24.82
C GLN A 710 -6.27 20.49 26.32
N SER A 711 -6.65 21.52 27.09
CA SER A 711 -6.92 21.40 28.53
C SER A 711 -8.14 20.52 28.84
N ASN A 712 -8.97 20.29 27.83
CA ASN A 712 -10.20 19.52 27.92
C ASN A 712 -10.08 18.15 27.23
N TRP A 713 -8.88 17.74 26.80
CA TRP A 713 -8.65 16.54 25.99
C TRP A 713 -8.37 15.27 26.82
N GLY A 714 -8.45 15.37 28.14
CA GLY A 714 -8.29 14.24 29.05
C GLY A 714 -7.51 14.60 30.30
N MET A 715 -7.68 13.81 31.35
CA MET A 715 -7.14 14.11 32.69
C MET A 715 -5.60 14.11 32.76
N PHE A 716 -4.92 13.44 31.82
CA PHE A 716 -3.46 13.26 31.84
C PHE A 716 -2.76 13.91 30.64
N ASN A 717 -3.45 14.75 29.88
CA ASN A 717 -2.78 15.51 28.82
C ASN A 717 -1.96 16.63 29.46
N THR A 718 -0.63 16.54 29.32
CA THR A 718 0.33 17.51 29.87
C THR A 718 1.07 18.28 28.79
N ARG A 719 0.69 18.13 27.51
CA ARG A 719 1.33 18.85 26.40
C ARG A 719 1.19 20.35 26.60
N PHE A 720 2.29 21.10 26.59
CA PHE A 720 2.25 22.55 26.49
C PHE A 720 1.77 22.96 25.08
N PRO A 721 0.88 23.95 24.91
CA PRO A 721 0.30 24.83 25.92
C PRO A 721 -1.00 24.29 26.53
N GLN A 722 -1.33 24.71 27.77
CA GLN A 722 -2.58 24.41 28.47
C GLN A 722 -3.48 25.64 28.68
N THR A 723 -3.06 26.81 28.18
CA THR A 723 -3.75 28.10 28.30
C THR A 723 -3.58 28.93 27.03
N ARG A 724 -4.45 29.93 26.82
CA ARG A 724 -4.33 30.87 25.69
C ARG A 724 -3.03 31.69 25.71
N MET A 725 -2.53 32.06 26.89
CA MET A 725 -1.21 32.71 27.02
C MET A 725 -0.07 31.78 26.60
N GLY A 726 -0.20 30.48 26.89
CA GLY A 726 0.75 29.49 26.41
C GLY A 726 0.74 29.38 24.89
N VAL A 727 -0.42 29.50 24.24
CA VAL A 727 -0.54 29.49 22.76
C VAL A 727 0.24 30.66 22.15
N GLU A 728 0.07 31.88 22.70
CA GLU A 728 0.88 33.04 22.29
C GLU A 728 2.38 32.78 22.43
N GLN A 729 2.80 32.21 23.57
CA GLN A 729 4.20 31.88 23.81
C GLN A 729 4.77 30.85 22.82
N VAL A 730 3.97 29.87 22.38
CA VAL A 730 4.39 28.89 21.35
C VAL A 730 4.75 29.60 20.04
N PHE A 731 3.93 30.57 19.60
CA PHE A 731 4.23 31.30 18.37
C PHE A 731 5.52 32.13 18.51
N TYR A 732 5.69 32.87 19.61
CA TYR A 732 6.93 33.62 19.85
C TYR A 732 8.15 32.71 19.85
N ASP A 733 8.13 31.61 20.60
CA ASP A 733 9.23 30.65 20.67
C ASP A 733 9.61 30.10 19.29
N ALA A 734 8.62 29.59 18.56
CA ALA A 734 8.83 28.99 17.24
C ALA A 734 9.49 29.96 16.26
N PHE A 735 9.01 31.20 16.18
CA PHE A 735 9.58 32.20 15.26
C PHE A 735 10.93 32.78 15.73
N TYR A 736 11.21 32.81 17.03
CA TYR A 736 12.56 33.12 17.51
C TYR A 736 13.57 32.03 17.14
N ARG A 737 13.17 30.75 17.24
CA ARG A 737 13.99 29.62 16.76
C ARG A 737 14.22 29.71 15.25
N ALA A 738 13.17 29.97 14.46
CA ALA A 738 13.26 30.13 13.01
C ALA A 738 14.21 31.29 12.61
N LYS A 739 14.12 32.46 13.25
CA LYS A 739 15.05 33.59 12.99
C LYS A 739 16.51 33.23 13.31
N SER A 740 16.73 32.53 14.42
CA SER A 740 18.08 32.07 14.80
C SER A 740 18.62 31.06 13.78
N TYR A 741 17.78 30.14 13.32
CA TYR A 741 18.10 29.14 12.32
C TYR A 741 18.42 29.76 10.96
N GLN A 742 17.57 30.69 10.46
CA GLN A 742 17.82 31.44 9.24
C GLN A 742 19.16 32.18 9.30
N LYS A 743 19.44 32.86 10.42
CA LYS A 743 20.71 33.56 10.61
C LYS A 743 21.93 32.63 10.50
N GLN A 744 21.86 31.42 11.06
CA GLN A 744 22.96 30.44 10.96
C GLN A 744 23.19 30.03 9.50
N TRP A 745 22.12 29.81 8.74
CA TRP A 745 22.21 29.51 7.31
C TRP A 745 22.73 30.67 6.49
N ASP A 746 22.29 31.91 6.76
CA ASP A 746 22.77 33.11 6.08
C ASP A 746 24.27 33.31 6.32
N GLU A 747 24.72 33.17 7.57
CA GLU A 747 26.13 33.22 7.95
C GLU A 747 26.94 32.16 7.20
N TYR A 748 26.49 30.89 7.20
CA TYR A 748 27.15 29.82 6.45
C TYR A 748 27.13 30.09 4.94
N ASN A 749 26.01 30.56 4.39
CA ASN A 749 25.84 30.78 2.96
C ASN A 749 26.69 31.94 2.43
N SER A 750 26.97 32.94 3.27
CA SER A 750 27.86 34.06 2.98
C SER A 750 29.35 33.67 2.90
N LEU A 751 29.74 32.50 3.41
CA LEU A 751 31.12 32.01 3.34
C LEU A 751 31.56 31.75 1.90
N SER A 752 32.83 32.02 1.60
CA SER A 752 33.42 31.63 0.32
C SER A 752 33.43 30.11 0.15
N ALA A 753 33.47 29.62 -1.10
CA ALA A 753 33.55 28.18 -1.37
C ALA A 753 34.72 27.48 -0.65
N SER A 754 35.84 28.18 -0.44
CA SER A 754 36.98 27.63 0.32
C SER A 754 36.73 27.54 1.82
N GLN A 755 35.92 28.44 2.39
CA GLN A 755 35.52 28.40 3.79
C GLN A 755 34.45 27.34 4.01
N LYS A 756 33.43 27.26 3.14
CA LYS A 756 32.39 26.20 3.21
C LYS A 756 33.00 24.80 3.25
N ARG A 757 34.05 24.52 2.45
CA ARG A 757 34.76 23.22 2.49
C ARG A 757 35.41 22.88 3.84
N LYS A 758 35.62 23.87 4.72
CA LYS A 758 36.24 23.72 6.05
C LYS A 758 35.25 23.92 7.21
N THR A 759 33.99 24.21 6.90
CA THR A 759 32.96 24.52 7.88
C THR A 759 31.82 23.54 7.71
N ILE A 760 31.37 22.95 8.82
CA ILE A 760 30.21 22.07 8.82
C ILE A 760 28.96 22.95 8.59
N PRO A 761 28.10 22.64 7.61
CA PRO A 761 26.85 23.37 7.42
C PRO A 761 25.96 23.27 8.66
N PRO A 762 25.09 24.25 8.93
CA PRO A 762 23.99 24.08 9.89
C PRO A 762 23.17 22.80 9.57
N ARG A 763 22.59 22.17 10.59
CA ARG A 763 21.71 21.01 10.40
C ARG A 763 20.42 21.47 9.74
N ALA A 764 19.98 20.83 8.66
CA ALA A 764 18.65 21.08 8.11
C ALA A 764 17.56 20.65 9.11
N ASP A 765 16.49 21.43 9.22
CA ASP A 765 15.39 21.16 10.14
C ASP A 765 14.07 21.51 9.44
N LEU A 766 13.31 20.48 9.08
CA LEU A 766 12.11 20.65 8.26
C LEU A 766 11.00 21.46 8.96
N GLU A 767 10.96 21.45 10.30
CA GLU A 767 10.03 22.29 11.06
C GLU A 767 10.43 23.76 10.91
N LEU A 768 11.72 24.07 11.11
CA LEU A 768 12.23 25.44 11.05
C LEU A 768 12.30 25.97 9.62
N ASP A 769 12.60 25.13 8.63
CA ASP A 769 12.58 25.49 7.20
C ASP A 769 11.20 26.04 6.83
N ALA A 770 10.12 25.33 7.20
CA ALA A 770 8.75 25.77 6.93
C ALA A 770 8.40 27.09 7.63
N LEU A 771 8.95 27.36 8.82
CA LEU A 771 8.76 28.63 9.54
C LEU A 771 9.57 29.77 8.92
N VAL A 772 10.76 29.49 8.40
CA VAL A 772 11.59 30.47 7.67
C VAL A 772 10.92 30.88 6.36
N GLU A 773 10.31 29.94 5.63
CA GLU A 773 9.51 30.25 4.45
C GLU A 773 8.39 31.27 4.77
N ILE A 774 7.77 31.20 5.95
CA ILE A 774 6.77 32.20 6.38
C ILE A 774 7.43 33.57 6.60
N LEU A 775 8.59 33.62 7.27
CA LEU A 775 9.33 34.86 7.49
C LEU A 775 9.73 35.52 6.16
N ASN A 776 9.98 34.72 5.12
CA ASN A 776 10.35 35.16 3.78
C ASN A 776 9.16 35.43 2.85
N SER A 777 7.92 35.25 3.31
CA SER A 777 6.70 35.35 2.48
C SER A 777 6.66 34.34 1.32
N GLU A 778 7.23 33.15 1.52
CA GLU A 778 7.20 32.00 0.60
C GLU A 778 6.13 30.98 1.02
N ARG A 779 5.65 31.06 2.27
CA ARG A 779 4.56 30.25 2.82
C ARG A 779 3.55 31.08 3.61
N PHE A 780 2.27 30.84 3.37
CA PHE A 780 1.19 31.68 3.88
C PHE A 780 0.34 30.98 4.95
N ILE A 781 -0.04 31.74 5.99
CA ILE A 781 -0.76 31.20 7.14
C ILE A 781 -2.28 31.25 6.92
N THR A 782 -2.92 30.09 7.07
CA THR A 782 -4.37 29.94 7.23
C THR A 782 -4.63 29.56 8.70
N CYS A 783 -5.31 30.41 9.47
CA CYS A 783 -5.44 30.25 10.91
C CYS A 783 -6.88 30.00 11.38
N HIS A 784 -7.14 28.83 11.96
CA HIS A 784 -8.38 28.54 12.69
C HIS A 784 -8.55 29.52 13.86
N SER A 785 -9.68 30.21 13.89
CA SER A 785 -9.96 31.24 14.89
C SER A 785 -11.45 31.42 15.11
N TYR A 786 -11.85 31.76 16.34
CA TYR A 786 -13.23 32.11 16.64
C TYR A 786 -13.32 33.48 17.31
N VAL A 787 -12.66 33.66 18.46
CA VAL A 787 -12.84 34.84 19.30
C VAL A 787 -11.92 36.01 18.95
N GLN A 788 -12.47 37.21 19.08
CA GLN A 788 -11.84 38.50 18.77
C GLN A 788 -10.47 38.73 19.44
N SER A 789 -10.29 38.23 20.67
CA SER A 789 -9.10 38.48 21.48
C SER A 789 -7.89 37.71 20.95
N GLU A 790 -8.11 36.47 20.52
CA GLU A 790 -7.07 35.61 19.97
C GLU A 790 -6.72 36.00 18.54
N ILE A 791 -7.72 36.38 17.73
CA ILE A 791 -7.49 36.97 16.40
C ILE A 791 -6.60 38.21 16.53
N ASN A 792 -6.91 39.09 17.49
CA ASN A 792 -6.09 40.28 17.75
C ASN A 792 -4.68 39.94 18.25
N MET A 793 -4.55 38.95 19.13
CA MET A 793 -3.25 38.49 19.63
C MET A 793 -2.36 38.01 18.49
N LEU A 794 -2.87 37.11 17.63
CA LEU A 794 -2.04 36.56 16.55
C LEU A 794 -1.63 37.62 15.52
N MET A 795 -2.49 38.60 15.21
CA MET A 795 -2.10 39.75 14.39
C MET A 795 -0.92 40.52 15.02
N HIS A 796 -0.94 40.76 16.34
CA HIS A 796 0.18 41.43 17.02
C HIS A 796 1.46 40.61 17.02
N VAL A 797 1.38 39.28 17.20
CA VAL A 797 2.54 38.39 17.07
C VAL A 797 3.13 38.51 15.67
N ALA A 798 2.31 38.39 14.63
CA ALA A 798 2.72 38.48 13.23
C ALA A 798 3.37 39.84 12.91
N ASP A 799 2.73 40.95 13.30
CA ASP A 799 3.25 42.31 13.15
C ASP A 799 4.62 42.48 13.83
N SER A 800 4.79 41.93 15.04
CA SER A 800 6.05 42.01 15.78
C SER A 800 7.18 41.20 15.14
N MET A 801 6.82 40.18 14.36
CA MET A 801 7.76 39.28 13.71
C MET A 801 8.09 39.69 12.28
N GLY A 802 7.28 40.55 11.66
CA GLY A 802 7.49 41.07 10.32
C GLY A 802 6.80 40.28 9.21
N PHE A 803 5.74 39.52 9.51
CA PHE A 803 4.95 38.80 8.52
C PHE A 803 3.45 39.10 8.68
N THR A 804 2.66 38.79 7.64
CA THR A 804 1.20 39.01 7.63
C THR A 804 0.47 37.68 7.75
N ILE A 805 -0.66 37.67 8.46
CA ILE A 805 -1.55 36.50 8.48
C ILE A 805 -2.39 36.59 7.21
N ASN A 806 -2.32 35.56 6.37
CA ASN A 806 -3.03 35.57 5.09
C ASN A 806 -4.55 35.44 5.30
N THR A 807 -4.98 34.37 6.00
CA THR A 807 -6.41 34.11 6.20
C THR A 807 -6.69 33.67 7.64
N PHE A 808 -7.72 34.26 8.25
CA PHE A 808 -8.34 33.71 9.45
C PHE A 808 -9.56 32.87 9.05
N THR A 809 -9.56 31.58 9.39
CA THR A 809 -10.65 30.64 9.10
C THR A 809 -11.60 30.50 10.26
N HIS A 810 -12.86 30.20 9.93
CA HIS A 810 -14.07 30.26 10.74
C HIS A 810 -14.41 31.66 11.23
N ILE A 811 -13.46 32.34 11.88
CA ILE A 811 -13.42 33.77 12.23
C ILE A 811 -14.79 34.33 12.68
N LEU A 812 -15.50 33.58 13.53
CA LEU A 812 -16.91 33.83 13.83
C LEU A 812 -17.16 35.17 14.54
N GLU A 813 -16.16 35.72 15.23
CA GLU A 813 -16.18 37.07 15.81
C GLU A 813 -15.39 38.10 14.99
N GLY A 814 -15.06 37.80 13.73
CA GLY A 814 -14.32 38.68 12.82
C GLY A 814 -14.96 40.08 12.69
N TYR A 815 -16.29 40.14 12.68
CA TYR A 815 -17.05 41.39 12.65
C TYR A 815 -16.65 42.39 13.75
N LYS A 816 -16.20 41.92 14.91
CA LYS A 816 -15.77 42.77 16.04
C LYS A 816 -14.36 43.33 15.86
N VAL A 817 -13.56 42.74 14.99
CA VAL A 817 -12.17 43.13 14.71
C VAL A 817 -11.94 43.55 13.25
N ALA A 818 -13.00 43.76 12.47
CA ALA A 818 -12.94 44.10 11.05
C ALA A 818 -11.99 45.28 10.72
N ASN A 819 -12.00 46.35 11.52
CA ASN A 819 -11.07 47.48 11.33
C ASN A 819 -9.60 47.05 11.46
N LYS A 820 -9.30 46.13 12.40
CA LYS A 820 -7.95 45.64 12.65
C LYS A 820 -7.52 44.68 11.56
N LEU A 821 -8.40 43.74 11.16
CA LEU A 821 -8.18 42.84 10.02
C LEU A 821 -7.84 43.62 8.74
N LYS A 822 -8.63 44.65 8.41
CA LYS A 822 -8.40 45.48 7.22
C LYS A 822 -7.07 46.23 7.28
N LYS A 823 -6.64 46.67 8.46
CA LYS A 823 -5.33 47.32 8.67
C LYS A 823 -4.17 46.32 8.57
N HIS A 824 -4.35 45.11 9.09
CA HIS A 824 -3.38 44.01 9.05
C HIS A 824 -3.15 43.51 7.63
N GLY A 825 -4.20 43.50 6.81
CA GLY A 825 -4.20 42.92 5.46
C GLY A 825 -4.66 41.47 5.42
N ALA A 826 -5.17 40.91 6.52
CA ALA A 826 -5.71 39.54 6.55
C ALA A 826 -7.07 39.44 5.84
N GLY A 827 -7.26 38.35 5.12
CA GLY A 827 -8.55 37.87 4.67
C GLY A 827 -9.32 37.11 5.75
N ALA A 828 -10.58 36.82 5.45
CA ALA A 828 -11.48 36.12 6.36
C ALA A 828 -12.21 35.00 5.61
N SER A 829 -12.20 33.79 6.13
CA SER A 829 -13.06 32.72 5.64
C SER A 829 -13.93 32.20 6.77
N THR A 830 -15.24 32.40 6.69
CA THR A 830 -16.17 32.19 7.80
C THR A 830 -17.17 31.09 7.52
N PHE A 831 -17.78 30.56 8.59
CA PHE A 831 -19.07 29.88 8.42
C PHE A 831 -20.17 30.92 8.21
N SER A 832 -21.19 30.50 7.47
CA SER A 832 -22.43 31.25 7.23
C SER A 832 -23.35 31.24 8.46
N ASP A 833 -23.60 30.07 9.05
CA ASP A 833 -24.52 29.88 10.18
C ASP A 833 -24.20 28.72 11.15
N TRP A 834 -22.97 28.20 11.15
CA TRP A 834 -22.57 27.10 12.04
C TRP A 834 -21.92 27.59 13.35
N TRP A 835 -22.66 27.51 14.47
CA TRP A 835 -22.19 27.97 15.79
C TRP A 835 -22.93 27.30 16.98
N ALA A 836 -22.70 27.79 18.21
CA ALA A 836 -23.29 27.34 19.48
C ALA A 836 -23.00 25.89 19.93
N TYR A 837 -21.95 25.26 19.40
CA TYR A 837 -21.48 23.93 19.83
C TYR A 837 -20.27 23.98 20.79
N LYS A 838 -19.66 25.16 20.97
CA LYS A 838 -18.58 25.47 21.94
C LYS A 838 -18.83 26.85 22.56
N PHE A 839 -18.19 27.14 23.69
CA PHE A 839 -18.35 28.43 24.34
C PHE A 839 -17.74 29.57 23.50
N GLU A 840 -16.58 29.33 22.88
CA GLU A 840 -15.91 30.28 21.98
C GLU A 840 -16.68 30.65 20.70
N VAL A 841 -17.80 29.98 20.40
CA VAL A 841 -18.64 30.26 19.22
C VAL A 841 -20.02 30.82 19.59
N ASN A 842 -20.23 31.25 20.84
CA ASN A 842 -21.54 31.71 21.32
C ASN A 842 -22.01 33.05 20.73
N GLU A 843 -21.08 33.95 20.36
CA GLU A 843 -21.42 35.28 19.81
C GLU A 843 -21.29 35.35 18.28
N ALA A 844 -21.30 34.21 17.61
CA ALA A 844 -21.36 34.13 16.16
C ALA A 844 -22.71 34.66 15.63
N ILE A 845 -22.68 35.32 14.48
CA ILE A 845 -23.87 35.90 13.84
C ILE A 845 -23.86 35.63 12.33
N PRO A 846 -25.03 35.46 11.68
CA PRO A 846 -25.08 35.20 10.24
C PRO A 846 -24.68 36.42 9.38
N TYR A 847 -24.56 37.59 10.01
CA TYR A 847 -24.15 38.84 9.36
C TYR A 847 -22.62 38.99 9.25
N ASN A 848 -21.83 38.08 9.84
CA ASN A 848 -20.37 38.21 9.91
C ASN A 848 -19.75 38.40 8.53
N ALA A 849 -20.07 37.51 7.58
CA ALA A 849 -19.54 37.57 6.21
C ALA A 849 -19.86 38.92 5.54
N THR A 850 -21.10 39.39 5.65
CA THR A 850 -21.53 40.66 5.05
C THR A 850 -20.85 41.88 5.68
N ILE A 851 -20.69 41.89 7.01
CA ILE A 851 -20.02 42.99 7.70
C ILE A 851 -18.55 43.08 7.28
N LEU A 852 -17.86 41.94 7.19
CA LEU A 852 -16.47 41.86 6.75
C LEU A 852 -16.33 42.32 5.29
N ASN A 853 -17.19 41.82 4.40
CA ASN A 853 -17.22 42.20 2.99
C ASN A 853 -17.47 43.70 2.80
N ASN A 854 -18.47 44.27 3.50
CA ASN A 854 -18.76 45.71 3.45
C ASN A 854 -17.61 46.58 3.98
N LYS A 855 -16.72 46.00 4.79
CA LYS A 855 -15.50 46.66 5.25
C LYS A 855 -14.34 46.61 4.25
N GLY A 856 -14.55 45.94 3.12
CA GLY A 856 -13.55 45.72 2.07
C GLY A 856 -12.53 44.64 2.43
N ILE A 857 -12.87 43.70 3.33
CA ILE A 857 -12.05 42.53 3.62
C ILE A 857 -12.43 41.43 2.61
N VAL A 858 -11.42 40.78 2.01
CA VAL A 858 -11.66 39.61 1.15
C VAL A 858 -12.27 38.51 2.02
N THR A 859 -13.54 38.22 1.78
CA THR A 859 -14.36 37.38 2.66
C THR A 859 -14.84 36.15 1.92
N ALA A 860 -14.48 34.96 2.39
CA ALA A 860 -14.90 33.68 1.85
C ALA A 860 -15.85 32.93 2.81
N ILE A 861 -16.54 31.92 2.29
CA ILE A 861 -17.31 30.95 3.07
C ILE A 861 -16.77 29.56 2.80
N ASN A 862 -16.56 28.79 3.87
CA ASN A 862 -15.98 27.45 3.80
C ASN A 862 -16.88 26.38 4.42
N SER A 863 -16.53 25.12 4.15
CA SER A 863 -17.35 23.98 4.55
C SER A 863 -16.95 23.38 5.89
N ASP A 864 -15.65 23.12 6.11
CA ASP A 864 -15.12 22.28 7.20
C ASP A 864 -15.83 20.91 7.33
N ASP A 865 -16.56 20.49 6.30
CA ASP A 865 -17.41 19.30 6.31
C ASP A 865 -17.64 18.75 4.90
N ALA A 866 -17.54 17.43 4.76
CA ALA A 866 -17.63 16.76 3.47
C ALA A 866 -19.00 16.92 2.80
N GLU A 867 -20.07 16.96 3.58
CA GLU A 867 -21.44 17.11 3.10
C GLU A 867 -21.77 18.59 2.83
N MET A 868 -21.29 19.52 3.67
CA MET A 868 -21.48 20.94 3.45
C MET A 868 -20.70 21.45 2.23
N GLY A 869 -19.53 20.87 1.93
CA GLY A 869 -18.73 21.23 0.77
C GLY A 869 -19.52 21.18 -0.54
N ARG A 870 -20.42 20.20 -0.71
CA ARG A 870 -21.27 20.11 -1.92
C ARG A 870 -22.43 21.10 -1.96
N ARG A 871 -22.58 21.95 -0.95
CA ARG A 871 -23.68 22.92 -0.77
C ARG A 871 -23.19 24.35 -0.52
N LEU A 872 -21.91 24.65 -0.75
CA LEU A 872 -21.34 25.99 -0.55
C LEU A 872 -22.09 27.10 -1.29
N ASN A 873 -22.75 26.80 -2.42
CA ASN A 873 -23.65 27.74 -3.09
C ASN A 873 -24.83 28.19 -2.21
N GLN A 874 -25.38 27.28 -1.40
CA GLN A 874 -26.45 27.59 -0.43
C GLN A 874 -25.89 28.39 0.76
N GLU A 875 -24.65 28.08 1.16
CA GLU A 875 -23.96 28.80 2.23
C GLU A 875 -23.67 30.26 1.84
N ALA A 876 -23.24 30.50 0.61
CA ALA A 876 -23.16 31.83 0.01
C ALA A 876 -24.51 32.57 0.01
N ALA A 877 -25.60 31.89 -0.36
CA ALA A 877 -26.92 32.48 -0.44
C ALA A 877 -27.43 33.04 0.91
N LYS A 878 -26.94 32.50 2.05
CA LYS A 878 -27.28 33.00 3.38
C LYS A 878 -26.79 34.44 3.60
N ALA A 879 -25.68 34.85 2.99
CA ALA A 879 -25.21 36.25 3.05
C ALA A 879 -26.16 37.23 2.34
N VAL A 880 -26.87 36.77 1.30
CA VAL A 880 -27.96 37.54 0.66
C VAL A 880 -29.15 37.61 1.61
N LYS A 881 -29.56 36.47 2.16
CA LYS A 881 -30.75 36.35 3.03
C LYS A 881 -30.65 37.18 4.31
N TYR A 882 -29.54 37.08 5.03
CA TYR A 882 -29.37 37.73 6.32
C TYR A 882 -28.78 39.13 6.18
N GLY A 883 -27.67 39.27 5.46
CA GLY A 883 -26.92 40.53 5.40
C GLY A 883 -27.33 41.50 4.29
N GLY A 884 -28.16 41.07 3.32
CA GLY A 884 -28.49 41.89 2.15
C GLY A 884 -27.32 42.07 1.18
N THR A 885 -26.35 41.14 1.19
CA THR A 885 -25.25 41.09 0.21
C THR A 885 -25.83 40.92 -1.20
N SER A 886 -25.20 41.55 -2.20
CA SER A 886 -25.58 41.32 -3.60
C SER A 886 -25.35 39.85 -3.98
N GLU A 887 -26.11 39.33 -4.94
CA GLU A 887 -25.91 37.94 -5.40
C GLU A 887 -24.51 37.73 -5.99
N GLU A 888 -23.99 38.73 -6.70
CA GLU A 888 -22.63 38.68 -7.27
C GLU A 888 -21.56 38.62 -6.18
N ASP A 889 -21.65 39.45 -5.14
CA ASP A 889 -20.67 39.41 -4.06
C ASP A 889 -20.82 38.15 -3.20
N ALA A 890 -22.04 37.67 -2.99
CA ALA A 890 -22.26 36.39 -2.32
C ALA A 890 -21.63 35.23 -3.11
N TRP A 891 -21.78 35.21 -4.45
CA TRP A 891 -21.15 34.20 -5.29
C TRP A 891 -19.62 34.27 -5.22
N LYS A 892 -19.03 35.48 -5.21
CA LYS A 892 -17.58 35.65 -5.01
C LYS A 892 -17.08 35.02 -3.71
N MET A 893 -17.88 34.97 -2.63
CA MET A 893 -17.47 34.39 -1.34
C MET A 893 -17.11 32.89 -1.43
N VAL A 894 -17.55 32.18 -2.47
CA VAL A 894 -17.23 30.74 -2.67
C VAL A 894 -16.47 30.48 -3.98
N THR A 895 -16.02 31.54 -4.65
CA THR A 895 -15.32 31.45 -5.94
C THR A 895 -14.14 32.41 -6.01
N LEU A 896 -14.34 33.68 -6.34
CA LEU A 896 -13.25 34.64 -6.53
C LEU A 896 -12.50 34.95 -5.23
N ASN A 897 -13.22 35.13 -4.12
CA ASN A 897 -12.60 35.47 -2.84
C ASN A 897 -11.69 34.34 -2.33
N PRO A 898 -12.12 33.06 -2.28
CA PRO A 898 -11.19 31.98 -1.96
C PRO A 898 -10.05 31.84 -2.97
N ALA A 899 -10.25 32.13 -4.26
CA ALA A 899 -9.13 32.19 -5.23
C ALA A 899 -8.10 33.27 -4.84
N ILE A 900 -8.54 34.46 -4.44
CA ILE A 900 -7.66 35.54 -3.98
C ILE A 900 -6.93 35.12 -2.69
N LEU A 901 -7.64 34.54 -1.72
CA LEU A 901 -7.04 34.08 -0.45
C LEU A 901 -6.00 32.96 -0.65
N LEU A 902 -6.12 32.20 -1.74
CA LEU A 902 -5.20 31.11 -2.09
C LEU A 902 -4.16 31.52 -3.14
N HIS A 903 -4.13 32.78 -3.57
CA HIS A 903 -3.25 33.30 -4.63
C HIS A 903 -3.42 32.56 -5.97
N LEU A 904 -4.66 32.23 -6.32
CA LEU A 904 -5.05 31.53 -7.55
C LEU A 904 -5.99 32.37 -8.43
N ASP A 905 -6.21 33.64 -8.09
CA ASP A 905 -7.15 34.51 -8.79
C ASP A 905 -6.66 34.95 -10.18
N ASP A 906 -5.41 34.71 -10.53
CA ASP A 906 -4.92 34.82 -11.91
C ASP A 906 -5.41 33.65 -12.79
N ARG A 907 -5.67 32.49 -12.17
CA ARG A 907 -6.02 31.24 -12.87
C ARG A 907 -7.49 30.84 -12.74
N MET A 908 -8.17 31.15 -11.63
CA MET A 908 -9.51 30.63 -11.35
C MET A 908 -10.37 31.64 -10.55
N GLY A 909 -11.54 31.21 -10.09
CA GLY A 909 -12.49 32.02 -9.32
C GLY A 909 -13.39 32.96 -10.12
N SER A 910 -13.20 33.04 -11.45
CA SER A 910 -14.04 33.84 -12.35
C SER A 910 -14.07 33.26 -13.78
N ILE A 911 -15.07 33.65 -14.57
CA ILE A 911 -15.18 33.29 -15.99
C ILE A 911 -14.56 34.42 -16.81
N LYS A 912 -13.28 34.23 -17.18
CA LYS A 912 -12.47 35.20 -17.92
C LYS A 912 -11.57 34.47 -18.92
N VAL A 913 -11.38 35.05 -20.11
CA VAL A 913 -10.46 34.50 -21.12
C VAL A 913 -9.04 34.36 -20.54
N GLY A 914 -8.41 33.21 -20.76
CA GLY A 914 -7.08 32.85 -20.24
C GLY A 914 -7.08 32.09 -18.91
N LYS A 915 -8.17 32.17 -18.14
CA LYS A 915 -8.34 31.40 -16.90
C LYS A 915 -8.61 29.92 -17.18
N ASP A 916 -8.37 29.11 -16.17
CA ASP A 916 -8.65 27.68 -16.17
C ASP A 916 -10.15 27.44 -16.44
N ALA A 917 -10.46 26.46 -17.29
CA ALA A 917 -11.81 26.07 -17.66
C ALA A 917 -12.47 25.22 -16.57
N ASP A 918 -12.57 25.77 -15.37
CA ASP A 918 -13.32 25.21 -14.25
C ASP A 918 -14.73 25.79 -14.29
N ILE A 919 -15.64 25.09 -14.97
CA ILE A 919 -16.96 25.59 -15.37
C ILE A 919 -18.07 24.72 -14.77
N VAL A 920 -19.12 25.36 -14.26
CA VAL A 920 -20.31 24.68 -13.76
C VAL A 920 -21.55 25.16 -14.51
N ILE A 921 -22.37 24.22 -14.96
CA ILE A 921 -23.65 24.50 -15.60
C ILE A 921 -24.76 24.15 -14.62
N TRP A 922 -25.64 25.11 -14.37
CA TRP A 922 -26.76 25.02 -13.45
C TRP A 922 -28.08 25.08 -14.21
N ASN A 923 -29.08 24.35 -13.73
CA ASN A 923 -30.44 24.40 -14.27
C ASN A 923 -31.22 25.68 -13.90
N GLY A 924 -30.64 26.56 -13.09
CA GLY A 924 -31.25 27.79 -12.55
C GLY A 924 -30.21 28.65 -11.82
N ASN A 925 -30.64 29.72 -11.14
CA ASN A 925 -29.74 30.61 -10.40
C ASN A 925 -28.93 29.82 -9.35
N PRO A 926 -27.59 29.85 -9.37
CA PRO A 926 -26.74 29.01 -8.52
C PRO A 926 -26.98 29.20 -7.01
N LEU A 927 -27.47 30.37 -6.56
CA LEU A 927 -27.75 30.66 -5.15
C LEU A 927 -29.13 30.15 -4.68
N SER A 928 -29.95 29.58 -5.57
CA SER A 928 -31.23 29.00 -5.21
C SER A 928 -31.08 27.58 -4.65
N VAL A 929 -31.80 27.27 -3.57
CA VAL A 929 -31.89 25.90 -3.00
C VAL A 929 -32.53 24.88 -3.95
N TYR A 930 -33.23 25.34 -5.00
CA TYR A 930 -33.84 24.47 -6.02
C TYR A 930 -32.92 24.18 -7.20
N SER A 931 -31.82 24.93 -7.31
CA SER A 931 -30.87 24.77 -8.41
C SER A 931 -30.03 23.52 -8.22
N LYS A 932 -29.74 22.87 -9.34
CA LYS A 932 -28.93 21.66 -9.43
C LYS A 932 -27.87 21.86 -10.49
N VAL A 933 -26.68 21.35 -10.19
CA VAL A 933 -25.62 21.21 -11.17
C VAL A 933 -26.02 20.16 -12.20
N GLU A 934 -25.93 20.53 -13.47
CA GLU A 934 -26.10 19.62 -14.59
C GLU A 934 -24.76 19.08 -15.06
N GLN A 935 -23.73 19.94 -15.12
CA GLN A 935 -22.37 19.57 -15.53
C GLN A 935 -21.32 20.33 -14.72
N THR A 936 -20.18 19.67 -14.47
CA THR A 936 -18.99 20.30 -13.88
C THR A 936 -17.74 19.89 -14.66
N TYR A 937 -17.02 20.91 -15.09
CA TYR A 937 -15.76 20.82 -15.81
C TYR A 937 -14.63 21.26 -14.88
N VAL A 938 -13.54 20.51 -14.89
CA VAL A 938 -12.28 20.87 -14.19
C VAL A 938 -11.17 20.75 -15.21
N ASP A 939 -10.37 21.80 -15.39
CA ASP A 939 -9.40 21.89 -16.49
C ASP A 939 -10.04 21.56 -17.85
N GLY A 940 -11.28 22.01 -18.06
CA GLY A 940 -12.04 21.75 -19.28
C GLY A 940 -12.38 20.28 -19.54
N LYS A 941 -12.21 19.39 -18.56
CA LYS A 941 -12.62 17.98 -18.59
C LYS A 941 -13.99 17.84 -17.93
N LEU A 942 -14.96 17.22 -18.59
CA LEU A 942 -16.28 16.96 -18.01
C LEU A 942 -16.18 15.85 -16.96
N LEU A 943 -16.04 16.22 -15.69
CA LEU A 943 -15.85 15.27 -14.58
C LEU A 943 -17.15 14.86 -13.90
N PHE A 944 -18.20 15.67 -14.01
CA PHE A 944 -19.54 15.33 -13.57
C PHE A 944 -20.58 15.76 -14.60
N ASP A 945 -21.52 14.88 -14.91
CA ASP A 945 -22.71 15.16 -15.71
C ASP A 945 -23.88 14.38 -15.10
N ILE A 946 -25.02 15.04 -14.88
CA ILE A 946 -26.17 14.43 -14.20
C ILE A 946 -26.76 13.25 -14.97
N THR A 947 -26.76 13.31 -16.30
CA THR A 947 -27.23 12.23 -17.17
C THR A 947 -26.24 11.07 -17.14
N LYS A 948 -24.94 11.38 -17.25
CA LYS A 948 -23.88 10.37 -17.15
C LYS A 948 -23.88 9.69 -15.80
N ASN A 949 -24.14 10.43 -14.72
CA ASN A 949 -24.24 9.88 -13.38
C ASN A 949 -25.34 8.79 -13.29
N LEU A 950 -26.51 9.03 -13.90
CA LEU A 950 -27.58 8.02 -13.96
C LEU A 950 -27.17 6.80 -14.79
N GLU A 951 -26.40 6.98 -15.87
CA GLU A 951 -25.82 5.86 -16.63
C GLU A 951 -24.81 5.07 -15.79
N LEU A 952 -23.93 5.77 -15.06
CA LEU A 952 -22.94 5.15 -14.18
C LEU A 952 -23.61 4.35 -13.05
N MET A 953 -24.68 4.87 -12.44
CA MET A 953 -25.46 4.12 -11.43
C MET A 953 -26.00 2.81 -12.00
N LYS A 954 -26.57 2.83 -13.22
CA LYS A 954 -27.07 1.62 -13.89
C LYS A 954 -25.94 0.67 -14.26
N ARG A 955 -24.81 1.19 -14.77
CA ARG A 955 -23.61 0.42 -15.11
C ARG A 955 -23.05 -0.28 -13.87
N ASP A 956 -22.90 0.45 -12.77
CA ASP A 956 -22.30 -0.04 -11.54
C ASP A 956 -23.17 -1.10 -10.87
N LEU A 957 -24.50 -0.95 -10.91
CA LEU A 957 -25.42 -1.99 -10.48
C LEU A 957 -25.30 -3.25 -11.36
N LYS A 958 -25.24 -3.09 -12.68
CA LYS A 958 -25.08 -4.22 -13.61
C LYS A 958 -23.74 -4.94 -13.38
N GLU A 959 -22.66 -4.20 -13.20
CA GLU A 959 -21.33 -4.74 -12.93
C GLU A 959 -21.28 -5.45 -11.57
N LYS A 960 -21.86 -4.84 -10.53
CA LYS A 960 -22.04 -5.46 -9.21
C LYS A 960 -22.73 -6.82 -9.33
N MET A 961 -23.89 -6.87 -10.02
CA MET A 961 -24.63 -8.11 -10.22
C MET A 961 -23.89 -9.13 -11.10
N ARG A 962 -23.12 -8.69 -12.10
CA ARG A 962 -22.28 -9.59 -12.92
C ARG A 962 -21.26 -10.33 -12.05
N ILE A 963 -20.54 -9.60 -11.18
CA ILE A 963 -19.51 -10.19 -10.31
C ILE A 963 -20.16 -11.09 -9.25
N ILE A 964 -21.28 -10.67 -8.65
CA ILE A 964 -22.04 -11.50 -7.70
C ILE A 964 -22.49 -12.81 -8.38
N ASN A 965 -23.02 -12.76 -9.60
CA ASN A 965 -23.40 -13.97 -10.34
C ASN A 965 -22.19 -14.86 -10.65
N LYS A 966 -21.03 -14.28 -10.99
CA LYS A 966 -19.77 -15.04 -11.16
C LYS A 966 -19.38 -15.76 -9.87
N MET A 967 -19.56 -15.11 -8.72
CA MET A 967 -19.25 -15.65 -7.40
C MET A 967 -20.22 -16.74 -6.95
N VAL A 968 -21.51 -16.59 -7.23
CA VAL A 968 -22.56 -17.59 -6.90
C VAL A 968 -22.42 -18.84 -7.77
N ASN A 969 -22.13 -18.67 -9.05
CA ASN A 969 -21.93 -19.78 -10.00
C ASN A 969 -20.50 -20.37 -9.97
N GLY A 970 -19.63 -19.84 -9.10
CA GLY A 970 -18.26 -20.32 -8.92
C GLY A 970 -18.21 -21.67 -8.19
N ASN A 971 -16.99 -22.11 -7.86
CA ASN A 971 -16.77 -23.39 -7.19
C ASN A 971 -17.48 -23.42 -5.81
N THR A 972 -18.38 -24.39 -5.61
CA THR A 972 -19.17 -24.54 -4.39
C THR A 972 -18.35 -24.94 -3.18
N ASP A 973 -17.16 -25.51 -3.40
CA ASP A 973 -16.27 -26.02 -2.35
C ASP A 973 -15.28 -24.96 -1.84
N GLU A 974 -15.32 -23.73 -2.37
CA GLU A 974 -14.48 -22.63 -1.90
C GLU A 974 -14.94 -22.06 -0.55
N GLU A 975 -13.99 -21.81 0.35
CA GLU A 975 -14.24 -21.14 1.63
C GLU A 975 -14.72 -19.70 1.40
N LYS A 976 -15.93 -19.37 1.85
CA LYS A 976 -16.52 -18.03 1.74
C LYS A 976 -16.29 -17.19 3.00
N GLN A 977 -16.41 -15.88 2.87
CA GLN A 977 -16.31 -14.91 3.96
C GLN A 977 -17.60 -14.09 4.10
N LYS A 978 -17.93 -13.66 5.31
CA LYS A 978 -19.10 -12.82 5.57
C LYS A 978 -18.93 -11.42 4.99
N VAL A 979 -20.04 -10.81 4.57
CA VAL A 979 -20.06 -9.40 4.18
C VAL A 979 -19.97 -8.53 5.43
N VAL A 980 -18.96 -7.66 5.46
CA VAL A 980 -18.83 -6.61 6.48
C VAL A 980 -19.06 -5.26 5.80
N PRO A 981 -19.90 -4.36 6.37
CA PRO A 981 -20.07 -3.01 5.85
C PRO A 981 -18.74 -2.26 5.72
N THR A 982 -18.54 -1.57 4.60
CA THR A 982 -17.46 -0.59 4.49
C THR A 982 -17.99 0.74 5.00
N ILE A 983 -17.33 1.32 5.99
CA ILE A 983 -17.61 2.68 6.45
C ILE A 983 -16.47 3.55 5.95
N ASP A 984 -16.76 4.48 5.04
CA ASP A 984 -15.79 5.51 4.66
C ASP A 984 -15.57 6.42 5.87
N LYS A 985 -14.31 6.55 6.29
CA LYS A 985 -13.95 7.38 7.44
C LYS A 985 -14.02 8.85 7.04
N HIS A 986 -14.83 9.61 7.76
CA HIS A 986 -14.88 11.06 7.63
C HIS A 986 -13.95 11.70 8.66
N TYR A 987 -13.05 12.57 8.20
CA TYR A 987 -12.16 13.34 9.05
C TYR A 987 -12.79 14.70 9.34
N HIS A 988 -12.72 15.11 10.60
CA HIS A 988 -13.12 16.43 11.06
C HIS A 988 -11.91 17.17 11.63
N CYS A 989 -12.02 18.48 11.80
CA CYS A 989 -10.94 19.35 12.27
C CYS A 989 -10.24 18.88 13.57
N GLU A 990 -10.95 18.19 14.47
CA GLU A 990 -10.35 17.66 15.72
C GLU A 990 -9.88 16.21 15.63
N THR A 991 -10.05 15.55 14.48
CA THR A 991 -9.77 14.10 14.38
C THR A 991 -8.28 13.84 14.49
N ILE A 992 -7.91 13.05 15.49
CA ILE A 992 -6.61 12.39 15.62
C ILE A 992 -6.87 10.90 15.45
N GLU A 993 -6.08 10.26 14.59
CA GLU A 993 -6.14 8.83 14.38
C GLU A 993 -4.87 8.19 14.96
N ASN A 994 -4.97 7.03 15.59
CA ASN A 994 -3.83 6.12 15.73
C ASN A 994 -3.92 5.16 14.54
N TYR A 995 -3.18 5.43 13.47
CA TYR A 995 -3.39 4.79 12.17
C TYR A 995 -2.62 3.47 11.97
N GLU A 996 -2.04 2.93 13.06
CA GLU A 996 -1.24 1.70 13.08
C GLU A 996 -1.87 0.51 12.33
#